data_AF-A0A662KY99-F1
#
_entry.id   AF-A0A662KY99-F1
#
_cell.length_a   1.000
_cell.length_b   1.000
_cell.length_c   1.000
_cell.angle_alpha   90.00
_cell.angle_beta   90.00
_cell.angle_gamma   90.00
#
_symmetry.space_group_name_H-M   'P 1'
#
loop_
_entity.id
_entity.type
_entity.pdbx_description
1 polymer ?
#
loop_
_entity_poly.entity_id
_entity_poly.type
_entity_poly.pdbx_seq_one_letter_code
_entity_poly.pdbx_strand_id
1 'polypeptide(L)'
;MSFKPKIIAMLCNWCSYAGADLAGVSRFQYPPTTRVIRVMCSTRVEPSFVLKSFLRGADGVLVGGCHLGDCHYVTGNYYTIGKMNTARKLLRYAGIDERRLRLEWISASEGEKFAKVVTEFTEELQKLGPLKDELKDNLALRAAYNASLKPRIRIIAVKERMLTTEGNKYGELYTFYEFNRIADEIIYDEVNEEMIRLLLQEKEASLDEIAERTGLRKEAVFLYLIDFVKRGEAAFKENDGIFSFYYGGEKEKVAEPFVIENFEGGEGITIIGAGAHGIKKAVELAKKGEDVIIVERHPSINKYVIRKHASSLNDDAPYDEFLKFVKEGKIKLLTNAWVKNIDDDTVKIIKYPTRIKQDCNNCNICYEVCPLKTVDRERSLFSRKAVYGREGIPSTFFLEKETPFCQTNCPAHVDVRGYVAKIAEGKFEESVNLIRERLPLPAVLGRVCPHPCEELCRRNGIDKPISIRLLKRFVADWEWEKKGKIDLGKMPANENNKYRVAVIGSGPAGLTVAYELARKGYKVKIFEALPVAGGMLAVGIPPYRLPKDVLKREIDAILEMGVELQLNTRVGKDISFDELRKEYDAVFIGVGAHESRKLGIEGEDLEGVISGVEFLREVNISPETVRAIFQGRKVVVVGGGDVAIDAARCAVRLGSQEVTVLYRRSRNEMPAREEEVKFAEEEGVNIKFMAAPVKIVGKDGKVIGLKCVEMELGEPDESGRRRPIPKEGSEFFMEADTVIAAIGQYPDFSFLPDGIKRTKWGIIVDDKTAATSMPGVFAGGDAVTGPSIVIEAVAWGRRAAHAIDAYLHGKEISFDPVEKDINRLIASWEDIELMKRNVVLSGIEKEERQEISYIPIEERVTTFKEVEILFDEETAIKEAKRCLSCRECLGCGICGNECMKSVIDYDEEEKEIEIKAKDIVIDPEIYFKIDEKSFTPFEVEDMLDLGILMNMEGRKPRKIAFLNGNESKYIEKLRKRIEEMGVKITGEKDAEMLINCDFVEHEYYKRIKKICKIR
;
A
#
# COMPACT_ATOMS: atom_id res chain seq x y z
N MET A 1 -4.56 7.65 -59.92
CA MET A 1 -4.56 6.19 -59.75
C MET A 1 -5.00 5.88 -58.33
N SER A 2 -5.96 4.96 -58.12
CA SER A 2 -6.35 4.53 -56.78
C SER A 2 -5.15 3.89 -56.08
N PHE A 3 -4.91 4.26 -54.82
CA PHE A 3 -3.88 3.67 -53.98
C PHE A 3 -4.07 2.14 -53.94
N LYS A 4 -3.00 1.40 -54.20
CA LYS A 4 -2.98 -0.08 -54.17
C LYS A 4 -2.11 -0.52 -52.98
N PRO A 5 -2.71 -0.86 -51.83
CA PRO A 5 -1.97 -1.23 -50.63
C PRO A 5 -1.09 -2.46 -50.86
N LYS A 6 0.17 -2.41 -50.42
CA LYS A 6 1.06 -3.57 -50.35
C LYS A 6 0.77 -4.35 -49.06
N ILE A 7 0.30 -5.59 -49.17
CA ILE A 7 -0.06 -6.42 -48.01
C ILE A 7 0.93 -7.56 -47.86
N ILE A 8 1.45 -7.77 -46.65
CA ILE A 8 2.20 -8.98 -46.29
C ILE A 8 1.28 -9.90 -45.48
N ALA A 9 0.98 -11.09 -46.02
CA ALA A 9 0.11 -12.08 -45.39
C ALA A 9 0.93 -13.25 -44.83
N MET A 10 1.15 -13.31 -43.51
CA MET A 10 1.87 -14.38 -42.83
C MET A 10 0.89 -15.46 -42.37
N LEU A 11 0.90 -16.62 -43.02
CA LEU A 11 -0.14 -17.64 -42.88
C LEU A 11 0.39 -18.94 -42.28
N CYS A 12 -0.33 -19.45 -41.26
CA CYS A 12 -0.12 -20.76 -40.67
C CYS A 12 -0.19 -21.87 -41.73
N ASN A 13 0.88 -22.66 -41.78
CA ASN A 13 1.05 -23.82 -42.64
C ASN A 13 -0.13 -24.79 -42.64
N TRP A 14 -0.71 -25.03 -41.46
CA TRP A 14 -1.68 -26.11 -41.25
C TRP A 14 -3.11 -25.76 -41.68
N CYS A 15 -3.46 -24.47 -41.72
CA CYS A 15 -4.83 -24.04 -42.00
C CYS A 15 -4.86 -22.87 -42.97
N SER A 16 -4.54 -21.66 -42.53
CA SER A 16 -4.75 -20.44 -43.32
C SER A 16 -3.93 -20.39 -44.61
N TYR A 17 -2.74 -20.99 -44.66
CA TYR A 17 -1.98 -21.14 -45.91
C TYR A 17 -2.66 -22.11 -46.87
N ALA A 18 -3.16 -23.25 -46.39
CA ALA A 18 -3.93 -24.18 -47.21
C ALA A 18 -5.25 -23.56 -47.70
N GLY A 19 -5.90 -22.72 -46.88
CA GLY A 19 -7.05 -21.91 -47.32
C GLY A 19 -6.66 -20.94 -48.45
N ALA A 20 -5.52 -20.26 -48.34
CA ALA A 20 -5.03 -19.38 -49.41
C ALA A 20 -4.68 -20.15 -50.69
N ASP A 21 -4.07 -21.33 -50.56
CA ASP A 21 -3.77 -22.21 -51.70
C ASP A 21 -5.05 -22.71 -52.38
N LEU A 22 -6.04 -23.14 -51.59
CA LEU A 22 -7.38 -23.50 -52.06
C LEU A 22 -8.04 -22.32 -52.77
N ALA A 23 -7.86 -21.09 -52.30
CA ALA A 23 -8.38 -19.90 -52.96
C ALA A 23 -7.76 -19.71 -54.35
N GLY A 24 -6.45 -19.92 -54.48
CA GLY A 24 -5.75 -19.90 -55.75
C GLY A 24 -6.23 -21.00 -56.72
N VAL A 25 -6.31 -22.25 -56.26
CA VAL A 25 -6.76 -23.40 -57.07
C VAL A 25 -8.22 -23.24 -57.50
N SER A 26 -9.07 -22.72 -56.60
CA SER A 26 -10.49 -22.46 -56.86
C SER A 26 -10.74 -21.17 -57.63
N ARG A 27 -9.68 -20.42 -58.00
CA ARG A 27 -9.71 -19.17 -58.75
C ARG A 27 -10.52 -18.04 -58.09
N PHE A 28 -10.65 -18.06 -56.75
CA PHE A 28 -11.20 -16.93 -56.03
C PHE A 28 -10.25 -15.74 -56.17
N GLN A 29 -10.78 -14.62 -56.66
CA GLN A 29 -9.98 -13.43 -56.91
C GLN A 29 -9.70 -12.70 -55.60
N TYR A 30 -8.44 -12.37 -55.35
CA TYR A 30 -8.03 -11.46 -54.29
C TYR A 30 -6.93 -10.52 -54.80
N PRO A 31 -6.77 -9.33 -54.18
CA PRO A 31 -5.82 -8.32 -54.64
C PRO A 31 -4.39 -8.84 -54.88
N PRO A 32 -3.78 -8.57 -56.06
CA PRO A 32 -2.47 -9.11 -56.44
C PRO A 32 -1.30 -8.45 -55.69
N THR A 33 -1.57 -7.38 -54.93
CA THR A 33 -0.58 -6.71 -54.08
C THR A 33 -0.37 -7.39 -52.74
N THR A 34 -1.10 -8.49 -52.46
CA THR A 34 -0.92 -9.34 -51.29
C THR A 34 0.16 -10.38 -51.53
N ARG A 35 1.22 -10.35 -50.73
CA ARG A 35 2.30 -11.33 -50.73
C ARG A 35 2.13 -12.30 -49.58
N VAL A 36 1.85 -13.57 -49.90
CA VAL A 36 1.71 -14.64 -48.92
C VAL A 36 3.08 -15.16 -48.51
N ILE A 37 3.33 -15.18 -47.20
CA ILE A 37 4.49 -15.79 -46.56
C ILE A 37 3.97 -16.96 -45.72
N ARG A 38 4.42 -18.16 -46.06
CA ARG A 38 4.10 -19.37 -45.30
C ARG A 38 4.94 -19.43 -44.03
N VAL A 39 4.30 -19.59 -42.88
CA VAL A 39 4.97 -19.83 -41.59
C VAL A 39 4.49 -21.15 -41.00
N MET A 40 5.35 -21.88 -40.29
CA MET A 40 4.96 -23.17 -39.71
C MET A 40 3.76 -23.08 -38.76
N CYS A 41 3.62 -21.96 -38.07
CA CYS A 41 2.49 -21.66 -37.18
C CYS A 41 2.33 -20.15 -37.05
N SER A 42 1.11 -19.66 -36.87
CA SER A 42 0.85 -18.25 -36.56
C SER A 42 1.54 -17.80 -35.26
N THR A 43 1.80 -18.70 -34.31
CA THR A 43 2.55 -18.40 -33.07
C THR A 43 4.00 -18.03 -33.31
N ARG A 44 4.57 -18.42 -34.46
CA ARG A 44 5.95 -18.07 -34.85
C ARG A 44 6.06 -16.64 -35.42
N VAL A 45 4.93 -15.97 -35.64
CA VAL A 45 4.91 -14.57 -36.07
C VAL A 45 5.16 -13.68 -34.85
N GLU A 46 6.42 -13.25 -34.69
CA GLU A 46 6.79 -12.30 -33.64
C GLU A 46 6.36 -10.87 -34.00
N PRO A 47 6.09 -10.00 -33.01
CA PRO A 47 5.80 -8.58 -33.24
C PRO A 47 6.84 -7.88 -34.12
N SER A 48 8.12 -8.27 -33.99
CA SER A 48 9.22 -7.74 -34.80
C SER A 48 9.06 -8.01 -36.30
N PHE A 49 8.41 -9.12 -36.70
CA PHE A 49 8.16 -9.41 -38.11
C PHE A 49 7.10 -8.47 -38.68
N VAL A 50 6.08 -8.14 -37.88
CA VAL A 50 5.06 -7.16 -38.25
C VAL A 50 5.69 -5.79 -38.44
N LEU A 51 6.42 -5.28 -37.45
CA LEU A 51 7.07 -3.96 -37.51
C LEU A 51 8.09 -3.88 -38.65
N LYS A 52 8.88 -4.96 -38.86
CA LYS A 52 9.82 -5.04 -39.98
C LYS A 52 9.13 -4.99 -41.35
N SER A 53 7.90 -5.49 -41.48
CA SER A 53 7.14 -5.39 -42.73
C SER A 53 6.83 -3.93 -43.06
N PHE A 54 6.43 -3.14 -42.06
CA PHE A 54 6.18 -1.70 -42.24
C PHE A 54 7.47 -0.92 -42.53
N LEU A 55 8.58 -1.21 -41.83
CA LEU A 55 9.91 -0.65 -42.14
C LEU A 55 10.38 -0.97 -43.57
N ARG A 56 9.86 -2.04 -44.17
CA ARG A 56 10.16 -2.45 -45.56
C ARG A 56 9.09 -1.98 -46.55
N GLY A 57 8.18 -1.11 -46.12
CA GLY A 57 7.20 -0.44 -46.98
C GLY A 57 5.91 -1.21 -47.24
N ALA A 58 5.52 -2.14 -46.37
CA ALA A 58 4.16 -2.67 -46.36
C ALA A 58 3.15 -1.61 -45.91
N ASP A 59 1.96 -1.59 -46.51
CA ASP A 59 0.85 -0.72 -46.11
C ASP A 59 -0.08 -1.40 -45.09
N GLY A 60 -0.05 -2.74 -45.05
CA GLY A 60 -0.73 -3.55 -44.04
C GLY A 60 -0.15 -4.96 -43.92
N VAL A 61 -0.39 -5.58 -42.76
CA VAL A 61 0.05 -6.93 -42.44
C VAL A 61 -1.16 -7.77 -42.03
N LEU A 62 -1.32 -8.93 -42.65
CA LEU A 62 -2.33 -9.93 -42.31
C LEU A 62 -1.63 -11.13 -41.67
N VAL A 63 -2.09 -11.56 -40.50
CA VAL A 63 -1.65 -12.79 -39.84
C VAL A 63 -2.82 -13.77 -39.81
N GLY A 64 -2.65 -14.93 -40.44
CA GLY A 64 -3.69 -15.95 -40.52
C GLY A 64 -3.35 -17.16 -39.65
N GLY A 65 -4.27 -17.59 -38.79
CA GLY A 65 -4.11 -18.79 -37.95
C GLY A 65 -5.23 -19.81 -38.10
N CYS A 66 -5.14 -20.91 -37.34
CA CYS A 66 -6.18 -21.92 -37.18
C CYS A 66 -7.34 -21.38 -36.32
N HIS A 67 -8.57 -21.90 -36.49
CA HIS A 67 -9.70 -21.61 -35.61
C HIS A 67 -9.39 -21.92 -34.14
N LEU A 68 -9.98 -21.14 -33.23
CA LEU A 68 -9.88 -21.38 -31.79
C LEU A 68 -10.52 -22.75 -31.48
N GLY A 69 -9.81 -23.59 -30.73
CA GLY A 69 -10.19 -25.00 -30.51
C GLY A 69 -9.60 -25.99 -31.53
N ASP A 70 -9.39 -25.57 -32.78
CA ASP A 70 -8.88 -26.42 -33.87
C ASP A 70 -7.38 -26.24 -34.13
N CYS A 71 -6.64 -25.68 -33.17
CA CYS A 71 -5.22 -25.44 -33.34
C CYS A 71 -4.46 -26.76 -33.37
N HIS A 72 -3.63 -26.97 -34.40
CA HIS A 72 -2.74 -28.14 -34.48
C HIS A 72 -1.84 -28.31 -33.25
N TYR A 73 -1.42 -27.20 -32.64
CA TYR A 73 -0.61 -27.19 -31.41
C TYR A 73 -1.44 -26.91 -30.15
N VAL A 74 -2.75 -27.20 -30.20
CA VAL A 74 -3.75 -27.04 -29.12
C VAL A 74 -3.98 -25.59 -28.69
N THR A 75 -2.95 -24.89 -28.22
CA THR A 75 -3.04 -23.55 -27.66
C THR A 75 -2.28 -22.48 -28.45
N GLY A 76 -1.61 -22.87 -29.55
CA GLY A 76 -0.73 -21.98 -30.33
C GLY A 76 -1.40 -20.67 -30.78
N ASN A 77 -2.62 -20.73 -31.28
CA ASN A 77 -3.35 -19.55 -31.74
C ASN A 77 -3.71 -18.57 -30.61
N TYR A 78 -3.93 -19.03 -29.38
CA TYR A 78 -4.14 -18.13 -28.23
C TYR A 78 -2.90 -17.28 -27.95
N TYR A 79 -1.69 -17.84 -28.07
CA TYR A 79 -0.46 -17.04 -27.96
C TYR A 79 -0.27 -16.06 -29.12
N THR A 80 -0.81 -16.36 -30.30
CA THR A 80 -0.82 -15.39 -31.41
C THR A 80 -1.61 -14.14 -31.06
N ILE A 81 -2.72 -14.26 -30.31
CA ILE A 81 -3.54 -13.10 -29.89
C ILE A 81 -2.68 -12.11 -29.09
N GLY A 82 -2.01 -12.56 -28.03
CA GLY A 82 -1.16 -11.69 -27.20
C GLY A 82 -0.01 -11.04 -27.98
N LYS A 83 0.61 -11.78 -28.91
CA LYS A 83 1.64 -11.23 -29.82
C LYS A 83 1.08 -10.15 -30.73
N MET A 84 -0.08 -10.36 -31.33
CA MET A 84 -0.68 -9.36 -32.22
C MET A 84 -1.20 -8.14 -31.45
N ASN A 85 -1.73 -8.32 -30.25
CA ASN A 85 -2.09 -7.21 -29.36
C ASN A 85 -0.85 -6.37 -29.01
N THR A 86 0.28 -7.02 -28.68
CA THR A 86 1.56 -6.34 -28.44
C THR A 86 2.05 -5.60 -29.69
N ALA A 87 1.93 -6.21 -30.87
CA ALA A 87 2.28 -5.57 -32.14
C ALA A 87 1.41 -4.33 -32.43
N ARG A 88 0.09 -4.40 -32.17
CA ARG A 88 -0.82 -3.23 -32.30
C ARG A 88 -0.39 -2.07 -31.40
N LYS A 89 -0.07 -2.37 -30.13
CA LYS A 89 0.42 -1.37 -29.18
C LYS A 89 1.71 -0.71 -29.66
N LEU A 90 2.67 -1.50 -30.13
CA LEU A 90 3.92 -0.98 -30.72
C LEU A 90 3.68 -0.12 -31.97
N LEU A 91 2.74 -0.52 -32.84
CA LEU A 91 2.33 0.28 -34.00
C LEU A 91 1.73 1.62 -33.58
N ARG A 92 0.86 1.62 -32.56
CA ARG A 92 0.25 2.84 -32.00
C ARG A 92 1.32 3.81 -31.51
N TYR A 93 2.32 3.35 -30.75
CA TYR A 93 3.45 4.19 -30.32
C TYR A 93 4.36 4.63 -31.48
N ALA A 94 4.44 3.85 -32.55
CA ALA A 94 5.13 4.24 -33.77
C ALA A 94 4.33 5.24 -34.64
N GLY A 95 3.12 5.64 -34.22
CA GLY A 95 2.23 6.52 -34.99
C GLY A 95 1.55 5.84 -36.18
N ILE A 96 1.49 4.50 -36.19
CA ILE A 96 0.84 3.70 -37.23
C ILE A 96 -0.52 3.21 -36.72
N ASP A 97 -1.57 3.47 -37.51
CA ASP A 97 -2.92 3.01 -37.21
C ASP A 97 -2.98 1.48 -37.07
N GLU A 98 -3.46 1.00 -35.91
CA GLU A 98 -3.49 -0.42 -35.56
C GLU A 98 -4.35 -1.28 -36.50
N ARG A 99 -5.31 -0.66 -37.20
CA ARG A 99 -6.13 -1.32 -38.22
C ARG A 99 -5.30 -1.81 -39.40
N ARG A 100 -4.06 -1.33 -39.56
CA ARG A 100 -3.10 -1.85 -40.56
C ARG A 100 -2.53 -3.23 -40.20
N LEU A 101 -2.84 -3.78 -39.02
CA LEU A 101 -2.55 -5.15 -38.63
C LEU A 101 -3.84 -5.94 -38.40
N ARG A 102 -4.06 -6.96 -39.24
CA ARG A 102 -5.24 -7.83 -39.16
C ARG A 102 -4.84 -9.24 -38.73
N LEU A 103 -5.55 -9.80 -37.75
CA LEU A 103 -5.41 -11.20 -37.29
C LEU A 103 -6.70 -11.94 -37.61
N GLU A 104 -6.61 -13.07 -38.32
CA GLU A 104 -7.78 -13.80 -38.81
C GLU A 104 -7.64 -15.32 -38.64
N TRP A 105 -8.77 -15.98 -38.42
CA TRP A 105 -8.85 -17.43 -38.26
C TRP A 105 -9.48 -18.08 -39.49
N ILE A 106 -8.68 -18.87 -40.21
CA ILE A 106 -9.04 -19.44 -41.51
C ILE A 106 -8.59 -20.90 -41.53
N SER A 107 -9.55 -21.82 -41.69
CA SER A 107 -9.31 -23.25 -41.87
C SER A 107 -8.78 -23.59 -43.27
N ALA A 108 -8.29 -24.82 -43.44
CA ALA A 108 -7.78 -25.29 -44.72
C ALA A 108 -8.86 -25.34 -45.83
N SER A 109 -10.14 -25.49 -45.48
CA SER A 109 -11.26 -25.57 -46.41
C SER A 109 -11.90 -24.21 -46.75
N GLU A 110 -11.44 -23.12 -46.14
CA GLU A 110 -12.07 -21.80 -46.22
C GLU A 110 -11.39 -20.87 -47.25
N GLY A 111 -11.21 -21.36 -48.49
CA GLY A 111 -10.57 -20.58 -49.56
C GLY A 111 -11.34 -19.31 -49.96
N GLU A 112 -12.66 -19.39 -50.03
CA GLU A 112 -13.52 -18.23 -50.31
C GLU A 112 -13.38 -17.15 -49.23
N LYS A 113 -13.37 -17.56 -47.97
CA LYS A 113 -13.19 -16.67 -46.82
C LYS A 113 -11.83 -15.97 -46.87
N PHE A 114 -10.76 -16.67 -47.22
CA PHE A 114 -9.44 -16.05 -47.38
C PHE A 114 -9.49 -14.91 -48.41
N ALA A 115 -10.05 -15.18 -49.60
CA ALA A 115 -10.16 -14.16 -50.64
C ALA A 115 -11.01 -12.95 -50.20
N LYS A 116 -12.13 -13.21 -49.50
CA LYS A 116 -12.99 -12.19 -48.90
C LYS A 116 -12.24 -11.33 -47.88
N VAL A 117 -11.56 -11.95 -46.92
CA VAL A 117 -10.78 -11.27 -45.86
C VAL A 117 -9.71 -10.35 -46.46
N VAL A 118 -8.96 -10.82 -47.46
CA VAL A 118 -7.91 -10.01 -48.11
C VAL A 118 -8.51 -8.82 -48.87
N THR A 119 -9.67 -9.02 -49.51
CA THR A 119 -10.38 -7.96 -50.23
C THR A 119 -10.89 -6.89 -49.27
N GLU A 120 -11.59 -7.29 -48.21
CA GLU A 120 -12.08 -6.38 -47.16
C GLU A 120 -10.93 -5.62 -46.49
N PHE A 121 -9.81 -6.30 -46.21
CA PHE A 121 -8.65 -5.66 -45.63
C PHE A 121 -8.01 -4.64 -46.58
N THR A 122 -8.00 -4.93 -47.89
CA THR A 122 -7.52 -3.99 -48.90
C THR A 122 -8.40 -2.74 -48.96
N GLU A 123 -9.72 -2.89 -48.90
CA GLU A 123 -10.67 -1.76 -48.85
C GLU A 123 -10.49 -0.92 -47.59
N GLU A 124 -10.27 -1.55 -46.44
CA GLU A 124 -9.95 -0.86 -45.18
C GLU A 124 -8.66 -0.04 -45.32
N LEU A 125 -7.58 -0.63 -45.84
CA LEU A 125 -6.32 0.08 -46.06
C LEU A 125 -6.47 1.22 -47.08
N GLN A 126 -7.30 1.06 -48.10
CA GLN A 126 -7.59 2.12 -49.05
C GLN A 126 -8.26 3.33 -48.40
N LYS A 127 -9.17 3.11 -47.44
CA LYS A 127 -9.79 4.18 -46.64
C LYS A 127 -8.77 4.89 -45.75
N LEU A 128 -7.78 4.17 -45.22
CA LEU A 128 -6.69 4.75 -44.43
C LEU A 128 -5.64 5.50 -45.28
N GLY A 129 -5.62 5.27 -46.59
CA GLY A 129 -4.63 5.83 -47.51
C GLY A 129 -3.23 5.19 -47.39
N PRO A 130 -2.27 5.63 -48.24
CA PRO A 130 -0.89 5.13 -48.19
C PRO A 130 -0.22 5.47 -46.87
N LEU A 131 0.64 4.58 -46.38
CA LEU A 131 1.53 4.94 -45.28
C LEU A 131 2.48 6.04 -45.78
N LYS A 132 2.50 7.19 -45.10
CA LYS A 132 3.35 8.34 -45.48
C LYS A 132 4.82 7.92 -45.48
N ASP A 133 5.62 8.43 -46.41
CA ASP A 133 7.04 8.07 -46.51
C ASP A 133 7.84 8.52 -45.26
N GLU A 134 7.42 9.62 -44.63
CA GLU A 134 7.91 10.10 -43.32
C GLU A 134 7.73 9.09 -42.17
N LEU A 135 6.82 8.12 -42.30
CA LEU A 135 6.57 7.06 -41.32
C LEU A 135 7.30 5.75 -41.64
N LYS A 136 7.84 5.59 -42.86
CA LYS A 136 8.51 4.35 -43.30
C LYS A 136 9.95 4.21 -42.78
N ASP A 137 10.54 5.30 -42.29
CA ASP A 137 11.83 5.34 -41.61
C ASP A 137 11.84 6.30 -40.41
N ASN A 138 10.69 6.41 -39.73
CA ASN A 138 10.58 7.28 -38.56
C ASN A 138 11.31 6.68 -37.35
N LEU A 139 11.98 7.55 -36.58
CA LEU A 139 12.60 7.23 -35.29
C LEU A 139 11.70 6.34 -34.40
N ALA A 140 10.40 6.65 -34.32
CA ALA A 140 9.45 5.92 -33.49
C ALA A 140 9.22 4.47 -33.98
N LEU A 141 9.18 4.23 -35.30
CA LEU A 141 9.03 2.89 -35.86
C LEU A 141 10.31 2.05 -35.70
N ARG A 142 11.48 2.68 -35.88
CA ARG A 142 12.79 2.03 -35.60
C ARG A 142 12.92 1.67 -34.12
N ALA A 143 12.52 2.58 -33.23
CA ALA A 143 12.51 2.35 -31.79
C ALA A 143 11.53 1.24 -31.40
N ALA A 144 10.30 1.26 -31.92
CA ALA A 144 9.33 0.18 -31.70
C ALA A 144 9.84 -1.18 -32.21
N TYR A 145 10.50 -1.20 -33.36
CA TYR A 145 11.14 -2.42 -33.87
C TYR A 145 12.24 -2.91 -32.91
N ASN A 146 13.14 -2.05 -32.45
CA ASN A 146 14.17 -2.43 -31.49
C ASN A 146 13.57 -2.91 -30.16
N ALA A 147 12.56 -2.22 -29.64
CA ALA A 147 11.83 -2.60 -28.43
C ALA A 147 11.19 -3.99 -28.59
N SER A 148 10.61 -4.30 -29.75
CA SER A 148 10.03 -5.62 -30.02
C SER A 148 11.03 -6.79 -30.01
N LEU A 149 12.33 -6.50 -30.12
CA LEU A 149 13.39 -7.50 -30.01
C LEU A 149 13.79 -7.79 -28.57
N LYS A 150 13.38 -6.94 -27.62
CA LYS A 150 13.76 -7.07 -26.21
C LYS A 150 13.04 -8.26 -25.55
N PRO A 151 13.73 -9.00 -24.66
CA PRO A 151 13.12 -10.09 -23.91
C PRO A 151 11.84 -9.69 -23.17
N ARG A 152 11.81 -8.50 -22.54
CA ARG A 152 10.67 -7.96 -21.79
C ARG A 152 9.39 -7.89 -22.63
N ILE A 153 9.48 -7.36 -23.86
CA ILE A 153 8.32 -7.24 -24.76
C ILE A 153 7.81 -8.61 -25.23
N ARG A 154 8.72 -9.51 -25.58
CA ARG A 154 8.35 -10.89 -25.97
C ARG A 154 7.65 -11.65 -24.85
N ILE A 155 8.12 -11.44 -23.63
CA ILE A 155 7.56 -12.04 -22.42
C ILE A 155 6.11 -11.61 -22.21
N ILE A 156 5.85 -10.30 -22.25
CA ILE A 156 4.51 -9.73 -22.09
C ILE A 156 3.58 -10.29 -23.17
N ALA A 157 4.05 -10.35 -24.42
CA ALA A 157 3.28 -10.87 -25.54
C ALA A 157 2.81 -12.33 -25.39
N VAL A 158 3.50 -13.15 -24.58
CA VAL A 158 3.21 -14.58 -24.43
C VAL A 158 2.52 -14.89 -23.09
N LYS A 159 2.68 -14.02 -22.08
CA LYS A 159 2.23 -14.28 -20.70
C LYS A 159 0.85 -13.74 -20.33
N GLU A 160 0.21 -12.99 -21.23
CA GLU A 160 -1.14 -12.46 -21.06
C GLU A 160 -2.11 -13.52 -20.54
N ARG A 161 -2.25 -14.65 -21.25
CA ARG A 161 -3.15 -15.74 -20.86
C ARG A 161 -2.80 -16.30 -19.47
N MET A 162 -1.53 -16.61 -19.23
CA MET A 162 -1.08 -17.18 -17.96
C MET A 162 -1.47 -16.26 -16.79
N LEU A 163 -1.14 -14.97 -16.88
CA LEU A 163 -1.37 -14.01 -15.80
C LEU A 163 -2.84 -13.65 -15.60
N THR A 164 -3.67 -13.77 -16.63
CA THR A 164 -5.09 -13.37 -16.59
C THR A 164 -6.07 -14.52 -16.38
N THR A 165 -5.66 -15.76 -16.64
CA THR A 165 -6.56 -16.94 -16.56
C THR A 165 -6.03 -18.08 -15.70
N GLU A 166 -4.72 -18.32 -15.67
CA GLU A 166 -4.13 -19.48 -14.96
C GLU A 166 -3.60 -19.10 -13.56
N GLY A 167 -3.31 -17.82 -13.34
CA GLY A 167 -2.74 -17.31 -12.11
C GLY A 167 -1.23 -17.12 -12.21
N ASN A 168 -0.69 -16.21 -11.41
CA ASN A 168 0.75 -15.98 -11.30
C ASN A 168 1.37 -16.96 -10.26
N LYS A 169 2.70 -16.92 -10.09
CA LYS A 169 3.43 -17.73 -9.09
C LYS A 169 3.06 -17.44 -7.64
N TYR A 170 2.33 -16.37 -7.39
CA TYR A 170 1.85 -15.97 -6.07
C TYR A 170 0.37 -16.34 -5.85
N GLY A 171 -0.25 -17.06 -6.80
CA GLY A 171 -1.65 -17.48 -6.72
C GLY A 171 -2.65 -16.40 -7.09
N GLU A 172 -2.21 -15.24 -7.59
CA GLU A 172 -3.10 -14.14 -7.95
C GLU A 172 -3.38 -14.10 -9.45
N LEU A 173 -4.56 -13.62 -9.80
CA LEU A 173 -4.95 -13.34 -11.18
C LEU A 173 -4.88 -11.83 -11.42
N TYR A 174 -4.26 -11.45 -12.53
CA TYR A 174 -4.41 -10.11 -13.07
C TYR A 174 -5.71 -10.04 -13.85
N THR A 175 -6.44 -8.94 -13.72
CA THR A 175 -7.49 -8.68 -14.68
C THR A 175 -6.87 -8.35 -16.05
N PHE A 176 -7.65 -8.52 -17.11
CA PHE A 176 -7.21 -8.17 -18.46
C PHE A 176 -6.91 -6.67 -18.56
N TYR A 177 -7.69 -5.84 -17.86
CA TYR A 177 -7.45 -4.42 -17.71
C TYR A 177 -6.09 -4.11 -17.06
N GLU A 178 -5.78 -4.74 -15.91
CA GLU A 178 -4.49 -4.54 -15.24
C GLU A 178 -3.32 -4.94 -16.13
N PHE A 179 -3.40 -6.13 -16.73
CA PHE A 179 -2.34 -6.63 -17.58
C PHE A 179 -2.13 -5.73 -18.80
N ASN A 180 -3.21 -5.25 -19.42
CA ASN A 180 -3.09 -4.35 -20.57
C ASN A 180 -2.44 -3.01 -20.22
N ARG A 181 -2.84 -2.42 -19.09
CA ARG A 181 -2.26 -1.17 -18.60
C ARG A 181 -0.76 -1.32 -18.33
N ILE A 182 -0.38 -2.39 -17.64
CA ILE A 182 1.03 -2.74 -17.36
C ILE A 182 1.80 -2.96 -18.67
N ALA A 183 1.23 -3.71 -19.60
CA ALA A 183 1.84 -3.95 -20.91
C ALA A 183 2.04 -2.65 -21.70
N ASP A 184 1.08 -1.72 -21.65
CA ASP A 184 1.17 -0.41 -22.29
C ASP A 184 2.29 0.44 -21.68
N GLU A 185 2.40 0.47 -20.35
CA GLU A 185 3.48 1.17 -19.64
C GLU A 185 4.87 0.63 -20.03
N ILE A 186 5.02 -0.70 -20.08
CA ILE A 186 6.31 -1.32 -20.42
C ILE A 186 6.66 -1.06 -21.88
N ILE A 187 5.69 -1.11 -22.79
CA ILE A 187 5.92 -0.79 -24.21
C ILE A 187 6.28 0.68 -24.36
N TYR A 188 5.57 1.59 -23.68
CA TYR A 188 5.87 3.01 -23.69
C TYR A 188 7.32 3.28 -23.24
N ASP A 189 7.70 2.72 -22.10
CA ASP A 189 9.07 2.84 -21.55
C ASP A 189 10.12 2.33 -22.54
N GLU A 190 9.98 1.10 -23.04
CA GLU A 190 10.95 0.49 -23.97
C GLU A 190 11.05 1.26 -25.31
N VAL A 191 9.93 1.73 -25.86
CA VAL A 191 9.94 2.53 -27.10
C VAL A 191 10.67 3.85 -26.87
N ASN A 192 10.39 4.54 -25.77
CA ASN A 192 11.02 5.82 -25.45
C ASN A 192 12.52 5.68 -25.18
N GLU A 193 12.93 4.64 -24.45
CA GLU A 193 14.35 4.34 -24.27
C GLU A 193 15.05 4.09 -25.60
N GLU A 194 14.46 3.29 -26.50
CA GLU A 194 15.05 3.04 -27.81
C GLU A 194 15.10 4.30 -28.68
N MET A 195 14.12 5.20 -28.58
CA MET A 195 14.19 6.49 -29.27
C MET A 195 15.38 7.30 -28.79
N ILE A 196 15.54 7.47 -27.47
CA ILE A 196 16.67 8.22 -26.89
C ILE A 196 17.99 7.53 -27.26
N ARG A 197 18.07 6.21 -27.19
CA ARG A 197 19.29 5.46 -27.54
C ARG A 197 19.67 5.66 -29.00
N LEU A 198 18.71 5.57 -29.93
CA LEU A 198 18.94 5.82 -31.35
C LEU A 198 19.43 7.25 -31.60
N LEU A 199 18.88 8.24 -30.91
CA LEU A 199 19.32 9.64 -31.00
C LEU A 199 20.78 9.81 -30.57
N LEU A 200 21.15 9.24 -29.42
CA LEU A 200 22.52 9.31 -28.88
C LEU A 200 23.54 8.55 -29.73
N GLN A 201 23.11 7.50 -30.44
CA GLN A 201 23.93 6.74 -31.38
C GLN A 201 24.15 7.49 -32.71
N GLU A 202 23.20 8.34 -33.12
CA GLU A 202 23.34 9.19 -34.30
C GLU A 202 24.38 10.29 -34.07
N LYS A 203 24.26 11.00 -32.95
CA LYS A 203 25.16 12.09 -32.56
C LYS A 203 24.96 12.46 -31.08
N GLU A 204 25.88 13.29 -30.60
CA GLU A 204 25.69 14.02 -29.35
C GLU A 204 24.47 14.95 -29.42
N ALA A 205 23.66 14.98 -28.35
CA ALA A 205 22.43 15.76 -28.28
C ALA A 205 22.21 16.37 -26.88
N SER A 206 21.56 17.53 -26.83
CA SER A 206 21.16 18.16 -25.56
C SER A 206 19.84 17.60 -25.03
N LEU A 207 19.54 17.85 -23.75
CA LEU A 207 18.24 17.49 -23.14
C LEU A 207 17.06 18.04 -23.97
N ASP A 208 17.18 19.27 -24.46
CA ASP A 208 16.13 19.97 -25.21
C ASP A 208 15.93 19.36 -26.60
N GLU A 209 17.01 19.03 -27.30
CA GLU A 209 16.94 18.41 -28.62
C GLU A 209 16.30 17.02 -28.54
N ILE A 210 16.64 16.25 -27.50
CA ILE A 210 16.05 14.92 -27.28
C ILE A 210 14.56 15.06 -26.93
N ALA A 211 14.18 16.01 -26.07
CA ALA A 211 12.78 16.26 -25.73
C ALA A 211 11.94 16.65 -26.96
N GLU A 212 12.45 17.53 -27.82
CA GLU A 212 11.78 17.93 -29.06
C GLU A 212 11.62 16.75 -30.04
N ARG A 213 12.68 15.97 -30.27
CA ARG A 213 12.66 14.85 -31.24
C ARG A 213 11.83 13.65 -30.76
N THR A 214 11.72 13.45 -29.45
CA THR A 214 10.92 12.35 -28.86
C THR A 214 9.49 12.76 -28.52
N GLY A 215 9.19 14.06 -28.43
CA GLY A 215 7.92 14.58 -27.92
C GLY A 215 7.75 14.40 -26.41
N LEU A 216 8.81 14.02 -25.68
CA LEU A 216 8.78 13.83 -24.25
C LEU A 216 8.99 15.14 -23.49
N ARG A 217 8.47 15.22 -22.27
CA ARG A 217 8.79 16.31 -21.34
C ARG A 217 10.27 16.25 -20.95
N LYS A 218 10.91 17.40 -20.72
CA LYS A 218 12.34 17.49 -20.38
C LYS A 218 12.68 16.70 -19.11
N GLU A 219 11.79 16.71 -18.14
CA GLU A 219 11.93 15.95 -16.90
C GLU A 219 11.99 14.45 -17.19
N ALA A 220 11.16 13.95 -18.12
CA ALA A 220 11.15 12.55 -18.53
C ALA A 220 12.46 12.14 -19.19
N VAL A 221 12.93 12.96 -20.14
CA VAL A 221 14.18 12.70 -20.86
C VAL A 221 15.37 12.69 -19.90
N PHE A 222 15.40 13.62 -18.94
CA PHE A 222 16.45 13.69 -17.94
C PHE A 222 16.55 12.39 -17.14
N LEU A 223 15.41 11.82 -16.73
CA LEU A 223 15.36 10.56 -16.00
C LEU A 223 15.96 9.41 -16.81
N TYR A 224 15.57 9.27 -18.08
CA TYR A 224 16.14 8.26 -18.97
C TYR A 224 17.65 8.43 -19.17
N LEU A 225 18.13 9.67 -19.36
CA LEU A 225 19.55 9.96 -19.57
C LEU A 225 20.39 9.63 -18.34
N ILE A 226 19.90 9.97 -17.16
CA ILE A 226 20.57 9.63 -15.90
C ILE A 226 20.66 8.11 -15.72
N ASP A 227 19.59 7.39 -16.06
CA ASP A 227 19.56 5.93 -16.02
C ASP A 227 20.54 5.32 -17.04
N PHE A 228 20.66 5.89 -18.25
CA PHE A 228 21.62 5.46 -19.28
C PHE A 228 23.06 5.69 -18.86
N VAL A 229 23.37 6.85 -18.26
CA VAL A 229 24.72 7.17 -17.77
C VAL A 229 25.17 6.16 -16.73
N LYS A 230 24.27 5.76 -15.84
CA LYS A 230 24.55 4.77 -14.80
C LYS A 230 24.73 3.35 -15.32
N ARG A 231 24.01 2.98 -16.38
CA ARG A 231 24.21 1.71 -17.08
C ARG A 231 25.48 1.68 -17.95
N GLY A 232 26.22 2.79 -18.02
CA GLY A 232 27.34 2.98 -18.94
C GLY A 232 26.91 2.98 -20.42
N GLU A 233 25.62 3.21 -20.69
CA GLU A 233 25.07 3.30 -22.05
C GLU A 233 25.27 4.70 -22.65
N ALA A 234 25.41 5.73 -21.80
CA ALA A 234 25.65 7.10 -22.19
C ALA A 234 26.73 7.76 -21.32
N ALA A 235 27.31 8.83 -21.81
CA ALA A 235 28.10 9.78 -21.03
C ALA A 235 27.63 11.20 -21.35
N PHE A 236 28.07 12.16 -20.54
CA PHE A 236 27.75 13.57 -20.74
C PHE A 236 28.99 14.45 -20.64
N LYS A 237 28.90 15.62 -21.25
CA LYS A 237 29.88 16.69 -21.11
C LYS A 237 29.17 18.03 -20.90
N GLU A 238 29.79 18.94 -20.18
CA GLU A 238 29.29 20.29 -19.95
C GLU A 238 30.09 21.27 -20.81
N ASN A 239 29.39 22.06 -21.62
CA ASN A 239 29.96 23.16 -22.40
C ASN A 239 29.10 24.42 -22.16
N ASP A 240 29.70 25.48 -21.61
CA ASP A 240 29.03 26.77 -21.35
C ASP A 240 27.70 26.66 -20.56
N GLY A 241 27.63 25.73 -19.60
CA GLY A 241 26.45 25.48 -18.79
C GLY A 241 25.33 24.68 -19.47
N ILE A 242 25.58 24.15 -20.68
CA ILE A 242 24.69 23.24 -21.39
C ILE A 242 25.28 21.83 -21.31
N PHE A 243 24.47 20.88 -20.82
CA PHE A 243 24.82 19.46 -20.78
C PHE A 243 24.42 18.79 -22.09
N SER A 244 25.39 18.13 -22.72
CA SER A 244 25.17 17.29 -23.89
C SER A 244 25.53 15.84 -23.59
N PHE A 245 24.74 14.93 -24.15
CA PHE A 245 24.83 13.49 -23.91
C PHE A 245 25.20 12.77 -25.20
N TYR A 246 25.98 11.70 -25.10
CA TYR A 246 26.38 10.88 -26.24
C TYR A 246 26.44 9.40 -25.85
N TYR A 247 26.31 8.52 -26.85
CA TYR A 247 26.35 7.07 -26.62
C TYR A 247 27.77 6.60 -26.24
N GLY A 248 27.85 5.77 -25.20
CA GLY A 248 29.09 5.19 -24.69
C GLY A 248 29.52 5.79 -23.34
N GLY A 249 29.97 4.91 -22.44
CA GLY A 249 30.58 5.21 -21.15
C GLY A 249 31.48 4.05 -20.70
N GLU A 250 32.41 4.30 -19.79
CA GLU A 250 33.17 3.21 -19.16
C GLU A 250 32.21 2.36 -18.33
N LYS A 251 32.04 1.09 -18.69
CA LYS A 251 31.40 0.12 -17.78
C LYS A 251 32.37 -0.14 -16.64
N GLU A 252 32.01 0.18 -15.41
CA GLU A 252 32.71 -0.36 -14.25
C GLU A 252 32.71 -1.90 -14.38
N LYS A 253 33.91 -2.51 -14.34
CA LYS A 253 34.02 -3.97 -14.39
C LYS A 253 33.66 -4.52 -13.02
N VAL A 254 32.55 -5.25 -12.93
CA VAL A 254 32.12 -5.92 -11.70
C VAL A 254 33.10 -7.06 -11.37
N ALA A 255 33.66 -7.00 -10.16
CA ALA A 255 34.47 -8.08 -9.59
C ALA A 255 33.63 -9.35 -9.32
N GLU A 256 34.31 -10.49 -9.22
CA GLU A 256 33.74 -11.83 -9.08
C GLU A 256 32.62 -11.96 -8.02
N PRO A 257 31.65 -12.86 -8.24
CA PRO A 257 30.55 -13.10 -7.30
C PRO A 257 31.07 -13.50 -5.91
N PHE A 258 30.65 -12.79 -4.86
CA PHE A 258 30.97 -13.12 -3.47
C PHE A 258 29.68 -13.52 -2.75
N VAL A 259 29.65 -14.76 -2.28
CA VAL A 259 28.54 -15.33 -1.50
C VAL A 259 28.90 -15.13 -0.03
N ILE A 260 28.09 -14.34 0.69
CA ILE A 260 28.22 -14.21 2.15
C ILE A 260 27.59 -15.47 2.76
N GLU A 261 28.29 -16.12 3.69
CA GLU A 261 27.76 -17.24 4.47
C GLU A 261 26.47 -16.85 5.22
N ASN A 262 25.57 -17.81 5.45
CA ASN A 262 24.36 -17.55 6.22
C ASN A 262 24.75 -17.21 7.66
N PHE A 263 24.62 -15.95 8.06
CA PHE A 263 24.80 -15.53 9.43
C PHE A 263 23.50 -15.71 10.20
N GLU A 264 23.47 -16.65 11.14
CA GLU A 264 22.30 -16.98 11.97
C GLU A 264 22.33 -16.28 13.35
N GLY A 265 23.15 -15.24 13.50
CA GLY A 265 23.40 -14.58 14.77
C GLY A 265 24.80 -14.89 15.31
N GLY A 266 25.26 -14.07 16.25
CA GLY A 266 26.60 -14.17 16.82
C GLY A 266 26.89 -13.06 17.83
N GLU A 267 28.09 -13.10 18.40
CA GLU A 267 28.60 -12.11 19.35
C GLU A 267 29.72 -11.31 18.69
N GLY A 268 29.71 -9.98 18.82
CA GLY A 268 30.73 -9.12 18.21
C GLY A 268 30.45 -7.64 18.41
N ILE A 269 31.34 -6.78 17.89
CA ILE A 269 31.09 -5.35 17.81
C ILE A 269 30.14 -5.10 16.64
N THR A 270 28.96 -4.57 16.93
CA THR A 270 27.92 -4.34 15.92
C THR A 270 28.03 -2.92 15.39
N ILE A 271 28.30 -2.79 14.10
CA ILE A 271 28.27 -1.53 13.38
C ILE A 271 26.95 -1.44 12.64
N ILE A 272 26.15 -0.45 12.97
CA ILE A 272 24.90 -0.14 12.30
C ILE A 272 25.25 0.88 11.20
N GLY A 273 25.42 0.39 9.96
CA GLY A 273 25.60 1.18 8.75
C GLY A 273 26.94 1.00 8.03
N ALA A 274 26.91 1.10 6.70
CA ALA A 274 28.07 0.86 5.83
C ALA A 274 28.47 2.09 4.99
N GLY A 275 28.39 3.29 5.54
CA GLY A 275 29.02 4.48 4.97
C GLY A 275 30.53 4.47 5.11
N ALA A 276 31.22 5.51 4.61
CA ALA A 276 32.69 5.56 4.66
C ALA A 276 33.21 5.48 6.10
N HIS A 277 32.51 6.09 7.06
CA HIS A 277 32.86 6.04 8.47
C HIS A 277 32.65 4.64 9.08
N GLY A 278 31.48 4.03 8.87
CA GLY A 278 31.20 2.67 9.30
C GLY A 278 32.22 1.67 8.74
N ILE A 279 32.55 1.79 7.46
CA ILE A 279 33.56 0.95 6.80
C ILE A 279 34.97 1.19 7.35
N LYS A 280 35.40 2.45 7.49
CA LYS A 280 36.70 2.79 8.09
C LYS A 280 36.81 2.18 9.49
N LYS A 281 35.76 2.30 10.30
CA LYS A 281 35.74 1.75 11.66
C LYS A 281 35.76 0.24 11.68
N ALA A 282 34.99 -0.41 10.80
CA ALA A 282 34.99 -1.86 10.64
C ALA A 282 36.39 -2.39 10.31
N VAL A 283 37.08 -1.75 9.38
CA VAL A 283 38.46 -2.11 8.99
C VAL A 283 39.45 -1.89 10.14
N GLU A 284 39.32 -0.79 10.90
CA GLU A 284 40.16 -0.52 12.07
C GLU A 284 40.02 -1.62 13.14
N LEU A 285 38.78 -2.00 13.45
CA LEU A 285 38.46 -3.03 14.44
C LEU A 285 38.92 -4.43 13.96
N ALA A 286 38.67 -4.77 12.70
CA ALA A 286 39.13 -6.02 12.11
C ALA A 286 40.68 -6.13 12.09
N LYS A 287 41.40 -5.01 11.88
CA LYS A 287 42.87 -4.96 12.01
C LYS A 287 43.36 -5.26 13.42
N LYS A 288 42.57 -4.92 14.45
CA LYS A 288 42.86 -5.22 15.86
C LYS A 288 42.50 -6.65 16.27
N GLY A 289 41.86 -7.41 15.37
CA GLY A 289 41.45 -8.80 15.63
C GLY A 289 40.08 -8.94 16.29
N GLU A 290 39.26 -7.88 16.29
CA GLU A 290 37.89 -7.93 16.80
C GLU A 290 36.95 -8.57 15.77
N ASP A 291 35.94 -9.30 16.26
CA ASP A 291 34.82 -9.80 15.44
C ASP A 291 33.83 -8.65 15.20
N VAL A 292 33.69 -8.23 13.94
CA VAL A 292 32.83 -7.10 13.56
C VAL A 292 31.61 -7.60 12.79
N ILE A 293 30.44 -7.09 13.15
CA ILE A 293 29.17 -7.37 12.46
C ILE A 293 28.64 -6.03 11.92
N ILE A 294 28.49 -5.89 10.61
CA ILE A 294 27.82 -4.73 10.01
C ILE A 294 26.38 -5.08 9.72
N VAL A 295 25.44 -4.28 10.20
CA VAL A 295 24.02 -4.31 9.82
C VAL A 295 23.78 -3.18 8.81
N GLU A 296 23.32 -3.51 7.61
CA GLU A 296 23.10 -2.57 6.52
C GLU A 296 21.70 -2.77 5.92
N ARG A 297 20.96 -1.65 5.80
CA ARG A 297 19.63 -1.61 5.19
C ARG A 297 19.69 -2.01 3.72
N HIS A 298 20.70 -1.53 3.01
CA HIS A 298 20.87 -1.79 1.61
C HIS A 298 21.22 -3.25 1.34
N PRO A 299 20.74 -3.82 0.22
CA PRO A 299 21.00 -5.21 -0.14
C PRO A 299 22.46 -5.48 -0.52
N SER A 300 23.23 -4.44 -0.85
CA SER A 300 24.64 -4.51 -1.23
C SER A 300 25.40 -3.25 -0.80
N ILE A 301 26.66 -3.39 -0.42
CA ILE A 301 27.61 -2.32 -0.11
C ILE A 301 28.57 -2.15 -1.30
N ASN A 302 28.71 -0.94 -1.83
CA ASN A 302 29.61 -0.62 -2.93
C ASN A 302 30.05 0.83 -2.90
N LYS A 303 31.03 1.22 -3.73
CA LYS A 303 31.53 2.61 -3.78
C LYS A 303 30.41 3.63 -4.00
N TYR A 304 29.38 3.29 -4.76
CA TYR A 304 28.23 4.16 -4.98
C TYR A 304 27.30 4.27 -3.74
N VAL A 305 27.03 3.16 -3.05
CA VAL A 305 26.25 3.09 -1.81
C VAL A 305 27.00 3.79 -0.68
N ILE A 306 28.32 3.60 -0.61
CA ILE A 306 29.20 4.32 0.31
C ILE A 306 29.11 5.82 0.03
N ARG A 307 29.34 6.25 -1.23
CA ARG A 307 29.25 7.67 -1.63
C ARG A 307 27.83 8.28 -1.56
N LYS A 308 26.79 7.46 -1.34
CA LYS A 308 25.45 7.96 -1.06
C LYS A 308 25.34 8.50 0.37
N HIS A 309 26.18 8.02 1.27
CA HIS A 309 26.34 8.65 2.57
C HIS A 309 27.06 9.98 2.37
N ALA A 310 26.43 11.09 2.75
CA ALA A 310 26.91 12.44 2.53
C ALA A 310 28.28 12.72 3.19
N SER A 311 28.57 12.09 4.33
CA SER A 311 29.88 11.99 4.99
C SER A 311 30.94 11.26 4.19
N SER A 312 30.56 10.57 3.12
CA SER A 312 31.46 9.85 2.20
C SER A 312 31.69 10.59 0.87
N LEU A 313 31.09 11.78 0.69
CA LEU A 313 31.23 12.55 -0.55
C LEU A 313 32.64 13.15 -0.70
N ASN A 314 33.31 13.44 0.42
CA ASN A 314 34.66 14.00 0.47
C ASN A 314 35.71 13.01 1.01
N ASP A 315 35.29 11.79 1.33
CA ASP A 315 36.00 10.94 2.27
C ASP A 315 36.15 9.53 1.70
N ASP A 316 37.39 9.10 1.47
CA ASP A 316 37.65 7.80 0.84
C ASP A 316 37.53 6.67 1.87
N ALA A 317 36.53 5.80 1.68
CA ALA A 317 36.44 4.54 2.41
C ALA A 317 37.53 3.56 1.93
N PRO A 318 38.20 2.82 2.83
CA PRO A 318 39.19 1.79 2.48
C PRO A 318 38.49 0.55 1.92
N TYR A 319 37.74 0.70 0.83
CA TYR A 319 36.86 -0.32 0.28
C TYR A 319 37.63 -1.60 -0.08
N ASP A 320 38.82 -1.49 -0.66
CA ASP A 320 39.61 -2.68 -1.03
C ASP A 320 40.09 -3.48 0.20
N GLU A 321 40.45 -2.80 1.30
CA GLU A 321 40.78 -3.47 2.57
C GLU A 321 39.54 -4.05 3.24
N PHE A 322 38.43 -3.33 3.22
CA PHE A 322 37.14 -3.82 3.70
C PHE A 322 36.74 -5.11 3.00
N LEU A 323 36.82 -5.14 1.66
CA LEU A 323 36.58 -6.33 0.85
C LEU A 323 37.48 -7.49 1.26
N LYS A 324 38.76 -7.21 1.54
CA LYS A 324 39.71 -8.23 2.03
C LYS A 324 39.27 -8.80 3.37
N PHE A 325 38.91 -7.97 4.35
CA PHE A 325 38.48 -8.42 5.68
C PHE A 325 37.15 -9.18 5.68
N VAL A 326 36.23 -8.78 4.80
CA VAL A 326 34.98 -9.53 4.55
C VAL A 326 35.30 -10.91 3.94
N LYS A 327 36.23 -10.99 2.98
CA LYS A 327 36.69 -12.27 2.37
C LYS A 327 37.39 -13.20 3.38
N GLU A 328 38.10 -12.63 4.35
CA GLU A 328 38.74 -13.37 5.45
C GLU A 328 37.76 -13.78 6.56
N GLY A 329 36.48 -13.38 6.49
CA GLY A 329 35.45 -13.70 7.50
C GLY A 329 35.54 -12.87 8.80
N LYS A 330 36.43 -11.88 8.86
CA LYS A 330 36.64 -11.01 10.04
C LYS A 330 35.58 -9.93 10.19
N ILE A 331 34.97 -9.54 9.07
CA ILE A 331 33.80 -8.66 9.05
C ILE A 331 32.63 -9.44 8.48
N LYS A 332 31.60 -9.63 9.31
CA LYS A 332 30.34 -10.29 8.92
C LYS A 332 29.34 -9.23 8.49
N LEU A 333 28.63 -9.47 7.40
CA LEU A 333 27.72 -8.51 6.80
C LEU A 333 26.28 -9.00 6.84
N LEU A 334 25.40 -8.18 7.39
CA LEU A 334 23.96 -8.34 7.41
C LEU A 334 23.35 -7.23 6.55
N THR A 335 23.40 -7.41 5.23
CA THR A 335 22.75 -6.53 4.25
C THR A 335 21.25 -6.82 4.15
N ASN A 336 20.46 -5.95 3.52
CA ASN A 336 19.00 -6.11 3.43
C ASN A 336 18.36 -6.37 4.82
N ALA A 337 18.89 -5.72 5.86
CA ALA A 337 18.49 -5.94 7.25
C ALA A 337 18.13 -4.61 7.92
N TRP A 338 17.17 -4.66 8.84
CA TRP A 338 16.67 -3.50 9.56
C TRP A 338 16.80 -3.70 11.06
N VAL A 339 17.26 -2.68 11.79
CA VAL A 339 17.31 -2.72 13.25
C VAL A 339 15.90 -2.47 13.79
N LYS A 340 15.30 -3.47 14.43
CA LYS A 340 13.96 -3.41 15.02
C LYS A 340 13.99 -2.82 16.42
N ASN A 341 14.97 -3.22 17.23
CA ASN A 341 15.17 -2.70 18.58
C ASN A 341 16.65 -2.81 18.97
N ILE A 342 17.10 -1.90 19.84
CA ILE A 342 18.40 -1.94 20.50
C ILE A 342 18.15 -1.94 22.01
N ASP A 343 18.59 -2.99 22.68
CA ASP A 343 18.60 -3.15 24.13
C ASP A 343 20.07 -3.12 24.62
N ASP A 344 20.31 -3.08 25.95
CA ASP A 344 21.63 -2.80 26.56
C ASP A 344 22.83 -3.61 25.99
N ASP A 345 22.64 -4.89 25.65
CA ASP A 345 23.66 -5.79 25.08
C ASP A 345 23.19 -6.54 23.82
N THR A 346 22.02 -6.17 23.30
CA THR A 346 21.30 -6.96 22.30
C THR A 346 20.72 -6.09 21.20
N VAL A 347 21.03 -6.41 19.95
CA VAL A 347 20.44 -5.77 18.77
C VAL A 347 19.52 -6.75 18.07
N LYS A 348 18.22 -6.45 18.05
CA LYS A 348 17.22 -7.24 17.31
C LYS A 348 17.08 -6.67 15.91
N ILE A 349 17.32 -7.52 14.91
CA ILE A 349 17.21 -7.13 13.51
C ILE A 349 16.16 -7.96 12.78
N ILE A 350 15.55 -7.37 11.76
CA ILE A 350 14.74 -8.04 10.77
C ILE A 350 15.58 -8.18 9.50
N LYS A 351 15.92 -9.41 9.12
CA LYS A 351 16.55 -9.72 7.84
C LYS A 351 15.47 -9.96 6.80
N TYR A 352 15.39 -9.08 5.80
CA TYR A 352 14.43 -9.25 4.71
C TYR A 352 14.88 -10.35 3.75
N PRO A 353 13.92 -11.10 3.19
CA PRO A 353 14.22 -12.20 2.30
C PRO A 353 14.90 -11.70 1.03
N THR A 354 15.96 -12.39 0.63
CA THR A 354 16.66 -12.11 -0.63
C THR A 354 15.92 -12.70 -1.83
N ARG A 355 15.18 -13.79 -1.57
CA ARG A 355 14.50 -14.67 -2.53
C ARG A 355 15.43 -15.27 -3.57
N ILE A 356 16.72 -15.31 -3.25
CA ILE A 356 17.78 -15.86 -4.10
C ILE A 356 18.75 -16.65 -3.22
N LYS A 357 18.79 -17.96 -3.45
CA LYS A 357 19.70 -18.89 -2.78
C LYS A 357 21.16 -18.57 -3.12
N GLN A 358 22.03 -18.97 -2.20
CA GLN A 358 23.47 -18.70 -2.23
C GLN A 358 24.20 -19.22 -3.48
N ASP A 359 23.67 -20.25 -4.18
CA ASP A 359 24.30 -20.81 -5.39
C ASP A 359 24.20 -19.90 -6.63
N CYS A 360 23.74 -18.66 -6.48
CA CYS A 360 23.63 -17.68 -7.55
C CYS A 360 25.01 -17.33 -8.12
N ASN A 361 25.15 -17.43 -9.45
CA ASN A 361 26.37 -17.08 -10.18
C ASN A 361 26.33 -15.69 -10.85
N ASN A 362 25.33 -14.87 -10.52
CA ASN A 362 25.17 -13.49 -11.02
C ASN A 362 25.19 -13.34 -12.56
N CYS A 363 24.62 -14.29 -13.29
CA CYS A 363 24.53 -14.24 -14.76
C CYS A 363 23.63 -13.13 -15.36
N ASN A 364 22.94 -12.34 -14.51
CA ASN A 364 22.06 -11.21 -14.88
C ASN A 364 20.81 -11.57 -15.73
N ILE A 365 20.60 -12.84 -16.11
CA ILE A 365 19.46 -13.26 -16.96
C ILE A 365 18.12 -12.88 -16.30
N CYS A 366 17.97 -13.13 -15.00
CA CYS A 366 16.76 -12.87 -14.23
C CYS A 366 16.36 -11.37 -14.21
N TYR A 367 17.34 -10.47 -14.22
CA TYR A 367 17.12 -9.03 -14.35
C TYR A 367 16.74 -8.65 -15.78
N GLU A 368 17.44 -9.17 -16.80
CA GLU A 368 17.15 -8.88 -18.21
C GLU A 368 15.71 -9.26 -18.61
N VAL A 369 15.24 -10.41 -18.14
CA VAL A 369 13.89 -10.91 -18.43
C VAL A 369 12.79 -10.29 -17.55
N CYS A 370 13.13 -9.57 -16.48
CA CYS A 370 12.13 -8.99 -15.59
C CYS A 370 11.33 -7.89 -16.33
N PRO A 371 9.99 -8.06 -16.48
CA PRO A 371 9.19 -7.20 -17.35
C PRO A 371 8.87 -5.85 -16.71
N LEU A 372 8.94 -5.69 -15.40
CA LEU A 372 8.61 -4.43 -14.73
C LEU A 372 9.84 -3.57 -14.49
N LYS A 373 9.67 -2.27 -14.70
CA LYS A 373 10.52 -1.22 -14.12
C LYS A 373 9.65 -0.41 -13.16
N THR A 374 10.16 -0.15 -11.97
CA THR A 374 9.56 0.64 -10.91
C THR A 374 10.57 1.64 -10.40
N VAL A 375 10.16 2.59 -9.58
CA VAL A 375 11.10 3.56 -9.01
C VAL A 375 11.80 2.96 -7.80
N ASP A 376 13.09 3.21 -7.70
CA ASP A 376 13.92 2.72 -6.61
C ASP A 376 13.43 3.27 -5.26
N ARG A 377 12.93 2.37 -4.40
CA ARG A 377 12.40 2.67 -3.07
C ARG A 377 13.39 3.38 -2.15
N GLU A 378 14.69 3.26 -2.39
CA GLU A 378 15.73 3.74 -1.47
C GLU A 378 16.54 4.93 -2.05
N ARG A 379 15.84 5.82 -2.78
CA ARG A 379 16.34 7.04 -3.44
C ARG A 379 17.23 6.74 -4.64
N SER A 380 16.71 6.98 -5.84
CA SER A 380 16.80 8.29 -6.49
C SER A 380 15.78 8.33 -7.64
N LEU A 381 15.88 9.32 -8.52
CA LEU A 381 15.25 9.44 -9.84
C LEU A 381 15.46 8.22 -10.80
N PHE A 382 15.63 6.99 -10.29
CA PHE A 382 16.04 5.81 -11.04
C PHE A 382 14.93 4.78 -11.16
N SER A 383 14.98 4.06 -12.27
CA SER A 383 14.20 2.86 -12.46
C SER A 383 14.97 1.63 -11.92
N ARG A 384 14.28 0.70 -11.26
CA ARG A 384 14.77 -0.64 -10.91
C ARG A 384 13.76 -1.68 -11.38
N LYS A 385 14.17 -2.94 -11.46
CA LYS A 385 13.28 -4.06 -11.77
C LYS A 385 12.93 -4.85 -10.50
N ALA A 386 11.94 -5.74 -10.56
CA ALA A 386 11.55 -6.59 -9.42
C ALA A 386 12.70 -7.49 -8.95
N VAL A 387 13.41 -8.08 -9.91
CA VAL A 387 14.72 -8.67 -9.67
C VAL A 387 15.72 -7.55 -9.84
N TYR A 388 16.54 -7.29 -8.83
CA TYR A 388 17.53 -6.24 -8.86
C TYR A 388 18.83 -6.70 -8.21
N GLY A 389 19.93 -6.25 -8.77
CA GLY A 389 21.27 -6.40 -8.18
C GLY A 389 21.97 -5.08 -8.38
N ARG A 390 22.62 -4.57 -7.35
CA ARG A 390 23.55 -3.45 -7.49
C ARG A 390 24.96 -4.02 -7.46
N GLU A 391 25.85 -3.48 -8.28
CA GLU A 391 27.27 -3.86 -8.28
C GLU A 391 27.83 -3.61 -6.87
N GLY A 392 28.13 -4.64 -6.07
CA GLY A 392 28.51 -4.48 -4.65
C GLY A 392 28.66 -5.79 -3.89
N ILE A 393 28.79 -5.73 -2.56
CA ILE A 393 28.85 -6.90 -1.67
C ILE A 393 27.63 -6.95 -0.74
N PRO A 394 26.83 -8.04 -0.76
CA PRO A 394 26.94 -9.16 -1.69
C PRO A 394 26.58 -8.74 -3.11
N SER A 395 27.20 -9.38 -4.10
CA SER A 395 26.91 -9.13 -5.52
C SER A 395 25.71 -9.93 -6.02
N THR A 396 25.04 -10.66 -5.13
CA THR A 396 23.84 -11.45 -5.42
C THR A 396 22.67 -10.56 -5.79
N PHE A 397 21.89 -11.00 -6.76
CA PHE A 397 20.58 -10.41 -7.04
C PHE A 397 19.63 -10.63 -5.86
N PHE A 398 18.61 -9.78 -5.80
CA PHE A 398 17.49 -9.84 -4.87
C PHE A 398 16.20 -9.86 -5.70
N LEU A 399 15.20 -10.58 -5.23
CA LEU A 399 13.86 -10.54 -5.82
C LEU A 399 12.90 -9.90 -4.81
N GLU A 400 12.41 -8.71 -5.15
CA GLU A 400 11.38 -8.04 -4.38
C GLU A 400 9.98 -8.49 -4.83
N LYS A 401 9.22 -9.02 -3.88
CA LYS A 401 7.80 -9.35 -3.98
C LYS A 401 6.98 -8.30 -3.23
N GLU A 402 6.52 -7.26 -3.91
CA GLU A 402 5.73 -6.22 -3.24
C GLU A 402 4.23 -6.49 -3.20
N THR A 403 3.67 -6.23 -2.02
CA THR A 403 2.24 -6.00 -1.80
C THR A 403 1.92 -4.52 -2.10
N PRO A 404 0.81 -4.22 -2.80
CA PRO A 404 0.38 -2.84 -3.03
C PRO A 404 0.21 -2.06 -1.72
N PHE A 405 0.64 -0.79 -1.67
CA PHE A 405 0.62 0.01 -0.44
C PHE A 405 -0.77 0.18 0.19
N CYS A 406 -1.82 0.29 -0.63
CA CYS A 406 -3.19 0.33 -0.15
C CYS A 406 -3.61 -0.94 0.59
N GLN A 407 -3.06 -2.09 0.20
CA GLN A 407 -3.25 -3.36 0.89
C GLN A 407 -2.34 -3.47 2.12
N THR A 408 -1.10 -2.99 2.05
CA THR A 408 -0.20 -2.92 3.21
C THR A 408 -0.77 -2.05 4.34
N ASN A 409 -1.36 -0.89 4.03
CA ASN A 409 -1.93 0.00 5.05
C ASN A 409 -3.33 -0.40 5.53
N CYS A 410 -3.95 -1.41 4.92
CA CYS A 410 -5.22 -1.93 5.40
C CYS A 410 -4.93 -2.92 6.52
N PRO A 411 -5.43 -2.73 7.76
CA PRO A 411 -5.17 -3.68 8.85
C PRO A 411 -5.63 -5.11 8.56
N ALA A 412 -6.69 -5.28 7.75
CA ALA A 412 -7.17 -6.59 7.32
C ALA A 412 -6.49 -7.10 6.02
N HIS A 413 -5.61 -6.30 5.42
CA HIS A 413 -4.86 -6.59 4.20
C HIS A 413 -5.73 -7.05 3.02
N VAL A 414 -6.87 -6.39 2.82
CA VAL A 414 -7.80 -6.66 1.70
C VAL A 414 -7.11 -6.40 0.36
N ASP A 415 -7.34 -7.24 -0.65
CA ASP A 415 -6.79 -7.07 -2.01
C ASP A 415 -7.48 -5.91 -2.76
N VAL A 416 -7.12 -4.69 -2.36
CA VAL A 416 -7.62 -3.44 -2.95
C VAL A 416 -7.36 -3.39 -4.45
N ARG A 417 -6.19 -3.83 -4.89
CA ARG A 417 -5.80 -3.76 -6.29
C ARG A 417 -6.73 -4.65 -7.13
N GLY A 418 -6.88 -5.92 -6.73
CA GLY A 418 -7.68 -6.89 -7.45
C GLY A 418 -9.16 -6.50 -7.50
N TYR A 419 -9.77 -6.13 -6.37
CA TYR A 419 -11.21 -5.83 -6.40
C TYR A 419 -11.52 -4.53 -7.15
N VAL A 420 -10.65 -3.51 -7.09
CA VAL A 420 -10.80 -2.28 -7.89
C VAL A 420 -10.63 -2.59 -9.38
N ALA A 421 -9.68 -3.44 -9.75
CA ALA A 421 -9.50 -3.86 -11.13
C ALA A 421 -10.71 -4.62 -11.69
N LYS A 422 -11.38 -5.45 -10.88
CA LYS A 422 -12.64 -6.12 -11.26
C LYS A 422 -13.77 -5.11 -11.49
N ILE A 423 -13.84 -4.04 -10.69
CA ILE A 423 -14.81 -2.94 -10.91
C ILE A 423 -14.53 -2.25 -12.24
N ALA A 424 -13.26 -1.95 -12.56
CA ALA A 424 -12.89 -1.33 -13.84
C ALA A 424 -13.31 -2.14 -15.08
N GLU A 425 -13.44 -3.47 -14.93
CA GLU A 425 -13.93 -4.40 -15.96
C GLU A 425 -15.45 -4.62 -15.94
N GLY A 426 -16.19 -4.04 -14.99
CA GLY A 426 -17.62 -4.30 -14.80
C GLY A 426 -17.94 -5.67 -14.16
N LYS A 427 -16.93 -6.35 -13.58
CA LYS A 427 -17.07 -7.67 -12.92
C LYS A 427 -17.36 -7.51 -11.43
N PHE A 428 -18.50 -6.90 -11.10
CA PHE A 428 -18.83 -6.49 -9.74
C PHE A 428 -19.00 -7.68 -8.77
N GLU A 429 -19.56 -8.80 -9.24
CA GLU A 429 -19.68 -10.03 -8.44
C GLU A 429 -18.30 -10.62 -8.07
N GLU A 430 -17.37 -10.70 -9.02
CA GLU A 430 -16.01 -11.15 -8.74
C GLU A 430 -15.29 -10.20 -7.77
N SER A 431 -15.57 -8.90 -7.86
CA SER A 431 -15.00 -7.88 -6.97
C SER A 431 -15.46 -8.07 -5.51
N VAL A 432 -16.76 -8.20 -5.26
CA VAL A 432 -17.27 -8.39 -3.89
C VAL A 432 -16.83 -9.74 -3.29
N ASN A 433 -16.77 -10.79 -4.11
CA ASN A 433 -16.28 -12.10 -3.66
C ASN A 433 -14.80 -12.04 -3.22
N LEU A 434 -13.96 -11.31 -3.97
CA LEU A 434 -12.56 -11.10 -3.63
C LEU A 434 -12.40 -10.31 -2.32
N ILE A 435 -13.25 -9.30 -2.07
CA ILE A 435 -13.27 -8.59 -0.78
C ILE A 435 -13.58 -9.56 0.37
N ARG A 436 -14.57 -10.44 0.18
CA ARG A 436 -15.01 -11.41 1.18
C ARG A 436 -14.02 -12.51 1.51
N GLU A 437 -12.96 -12.68 0.73
CA GLU A 437 -11.86 -13.57 1.13
C GLU A 437 -11.25 -13.17 2.49
N ARG A 438 -11.29 -11.87 2.80
CA ARG A 438 -10.68 -11.28 4.00
C ARG A 438 -11.62 -10.42 4.83
N LEU A 439 -12.73 -9.94 4.29
CA LEU A 439 -13.61 -8.98 4.96
C LEU A 439 -15.06 -9.47 4.91
N PRO A 440 -15.66 -9.90 6.05
CA PRO A 440 -17.04 -10.39 6.07
C PRO A 440 -18.10 -9.30 5.89
N LEU A 441 -17.76 -8.04 6.16
CA LEU A 441 -18.69 -6.91 6.23
C LEU A 441 -18.36 -5.80 5.20
N PRO A 442 -18.27 -6.09 3.88
CA PRO A 442 -17.90 -5.10 2.89
C PRO A 442 -18.84 -3.89 2.82
N ALA A 443 -20.16 -4.07 2.96
CA ALA A 443 -21.14 -2.99 2.88
C ALA A 443 -21.04 -2.04 4.08
N VAL A 444 -20.83 -2.59 5.29
CA VAL A 444 -20.59 -1.80 6.50
C VAL A 444 -19.28 -1.02 6.39
N LEU A 445 -18.17 -1.68 6.05
CA LEU A 445 -16.85 -1.01 5.96
C LEU A 445 -16.77 -0.05 4.76
N GLY A 446 -17.60 -0.21 3.73
CA GLY A 446 -17.81 0.78 2.68
C GLY A 446 -18.40 2.10 3.19
N ARG A 447 -19.03 2.11 4.38
CA ARG A 447 -19.64 3.29 5.00
C ARG A 447 -18.77 3.87 6.10
N VAL A 448 -18.30 3.02 7.02
CA VAL A 448 -17.73 3.50 8.29
C VAL A 448 -16.21 3.48 8.37
N CYS A 449 -15.52 2.90 7.38
CA CYS A 449 -14.07 2.80 7.41
C CYS A 449 -13.40 4.19 7.23
N PRO A 450 -12.39 4.54 8.05
CA PRO A 450 -11.59 5.75 7.86
C PRO A 450 -10.55 5.62 6.74
N HIS A 451 -10.62 4.55 5.95
CA HIS A 451 -9.90 4.37 4.69
C HIS A 451 -8.37 4.59 4.74
N PRO A 452 -7.63 3.98 5.70
CA PRO A 452 -6.16 4.11 5.76
C PRO A 452 -5.48 3.68 4.45
N CYS A 453 -6.09 2.73 3.73
CA CYS A 453 -5.66 2.33 2.39
C CYS A 453 -5.54 3.47 1.35
N GLU A 454 -6.28 4.57 1.50
CA GLU A 454 -6.23 5.72 0.59
C GLU A 454 -5.07 6.67 0.93
N GLU A 455 -4.61 6.71 2.18
CA GLU A 455 -3.52 7.57 2.64
C GLU A 455 -2.20 7.22 1.94
N LEU A 456 -1.94 5.93 1.75
CA LEU A 456 -0.73 5.42 1.08
C LEU A 456 -0.94 5.06 -0.39
N CYS A 457 -2.05 5.51 -0.99
CA CYS A 457 -2.28 5.33 -2.41
C CYS A 457 -1.16 6.02 -3.22
N ARG A 458 -0.48 5.32 -4.13
CA ARG A 458 0.57 5.92 -5.00
C ARG A 458 0.06 7.10 -5.83
N ARG A 459 -1.25 7.17 -6.09
CA ARG A 459 -1.87 8.26 -6.85
C ARG A 459 -1.83 9.61 -6.12
N ASN A 460 -1.61 9.63 -4.80
CA ASN A 460 -1.36 10.87 -4.03
C ASN A 460 -0.12 11.65 -4.49
N GLY A 461 0.81 11.00 -5.21
CA GLY A 461 1.94 11.69 -5.84
C GLY A 461 1.61 12.38 -7.18
N ILE A 462 0.38 12.24 -7.69
CA ILE A 462 -0.07 12.78 -8.99
C ILE A 462 -1.21 13.79 -8.80
N ASP A 463 -2.30 13.30 -8.21
CA ASP A 463 -3.56 13.99 -7.99
C ASP A 463 -4.20 13.52 -6.68
N LYS A 464 -5.42 12.98 -6.70
CA LYS A 464 -6.16 12.50 -5.52
C LYS A 464 -6.17 10.96 -5.47
N PRO A 465 -6.25 10.34 -4.28
CA PRO A 465 -6.27 8.89 -4.17
C PRO A 465 -7.50 8.29 -4.86
N ILE A 466 -7.48 6.97 -5.04
CA ILE A 466 -8.66 6.22 -5.47
C ILE A 466 -9.67 6.21 -4.34
N SER A 467 -10.95 6.36 -4.63
CA SER A 467 -12.07 6.21 -3.68
C SER A 467 -12.31 4.75 -3.27
N ILE A 468 -11.30 4.11 -2.71
CA ILE A 468 -11.26 2.69 -2.31
C ILE A 468 -12.41 2.33 -1.37
N ARG A 469 -12.78 3.21 -0.43
CA ARG A 469 -13.93 3.02 0.46
C ARG A 469 -15.24 2.98 -0.32
N LEU A 470 -15.46 3.95 -1.20
CA LEU A 470 -16.71 4.09 -1.95
C LEU A 470 -16.87 3.01 -3.02
N LEU A 471 -15.78 2.61 -3.68
CA LEU A 471 -15.77 1.47 -4.61
C LEU A 471 -16.14 0.16 -3.90
N LYS A 472 -15.68 -0.02 -2.65
CA LYS A 472 -16.09 -1.17 -1.81
C LYS A 472 -17.58 -1.12 -1.48
N ARG A 473 -18.11 0.05 -1.10
CA ARG A 473 -19.54 0.26 -0.86
C ARG A 473 -20.37 -0.07 -2.09
N PHE A 474 -19.97 0.46 -3.25
CA PHE A 474 -20.63 0.25 -4.53
C PHE A 474 -20.84 -1.23 -4.86
N VAL A 475 -19.80 -2.05 -4.83
CA VAL A 475 -19.95 -3.48 -5.20
C VAL A 475 -20.76 -4.28 -4.19
N ALA A 476 -20.69 -3.92 -2.90
CA ALA A 476 -21.46 -4.58 -1.86
C ALA A 476 -22.95 -4.26 -1.97
N ASP A 477 -23.29 -2.99 -2.22
CA ASP A 477 -24.67 -2.55 -2.42
C ASP A 477 -25.22 -3.07 -3.75
N TRP A 478 -24.43 -3.06 -4.83
CA TRP A 478 -24.78 -3.63 -6.13
C TRP A 478 -25.19 -5.10 -6.03
N GLU A 479 -24.47 -5.91 -5.26
CA GLU A 479 -24.81 -7.32 -5.08
C GLU A 479 -26.19 -7.48 -4.47
N TRP A 480 -26.47 -6.72 -3.40
CA TRP A 480 -27.77 -6.76 -2.75
C TRP A 480 -28.89 -6.31 -3.70
N GLU A 481 -28.68 -5.22 -4.45
CA GLU A 481 -29.67 -4.70 -5.39
C GLU A 481 -29.97 -5.69 -6.53
N LYS A 482 -28.96 -6.39 -7.06
CA LYS A 482 -29.16 -7.35 -8.16
C LYS A 482 -29.69 -8.70 -7.71
N LYS A 483 -29.24 -9.19 -6.55
CA LYS A 483 -29.56 -10.56 -6.09
C LYS A 483 -30.67 -10.61 -5.04
N GLY A 484 -30.91 -9.54 -4.31
CA GLY A 484 -31.82 -9.49 -3.16
C GLY A 484 -31.38 -10.33 -1.95
N LYS A 485 -30.20 -10.97 -2.01
CA LYS A 485 -29.60 -11.76 -0.93
C LYS A 485 -28.07 -11.77 -1.05
N ILE A 486 -27.40 -11.93 0.08
CA ILE A 486 -25.95 -12.20 0.15
C ILE A 486 -25.78 -13.69 0.41
N ASP A 487 -25.15 -14.42 -0.52
CA ASP A 487 -24.96 -15.87 -0.41
C ASP A 487 -23.50 -16.18 -0.09
N LEU A 488 -23.24 -16.56 1.17
CA LEU A 488 -21.90 -16.96 1.64
C LEU A 488 -21.70 -18.48 1.60
N GLY A 489 -22.68 -19.23 1.09
CA GLY A 489 -22.73 -20.68 1.18
C GLY A 489 -23.02 -21.19 2.59
N LYS A 490 -23.08 -22.53 2.73
CA LYS A 490 -23.18 -23.20 4.03
C LYS A 490 -21.80 -23.63 4.51
N MET A 491 -21.62 -23.68 5.82
CA MET A 491 -20.46 -24.29 6.46
C MET A 491 -20.22 -25.70 5.87
N PRO A 492 -18.98 -26.02 5.46
CA PRO A 492 -18.68 -27.33 4.89
C PRO A 492 -18.79 -28.45 5.93
N ALA A 493 -19.18 -29.63 5.46
CA ALA A 493 -19.16 -30.86 6.25
C ALA A 493 -17.76 -31.51 6.16
N ASN A 494 -16.94 -31.37 7.19
CA ASN A 494 -15.57 -31.90 7.27
C ASN A 494 -15.17 -32.25 8.73
N GLU A 495 -13.91 -32.57 8.95
CA GLU A 495 -13.40 -32.97 10.27
C GLU A 495 -13.52 -31.88 11.35
N ASN A 496 -13.66 -30.60 10.97
CA ASN A 496 -13.77 -29.49 11.90
C ASN A 496 -15.14 -29.40 12.58
N ASN A 497 -16.18 -30.06 12.05
CA ASN A 497 -17.53 -30.02 12.64
C ASN A 497 -17.59 -30.68 14.03
N LYS A 498 -16.57 -31.43 14.43
CA LYS A 498 -16.46 -32.03 15.78
C LYS A 498 -16.11 -30.99 16.85
N TYR A 499 -15.47 -29.89 16.47
CA TYR A 499 -15.05 -28.84 17.38
C TYR A 499 -16.14 -27.77 17.53
N ARG A 500 -16.28 -27.26 18.75
CA ARG A 500 -17.23 -26.21 19.13
C ARG A 500 -16.46 -25.00 19.66
N VAL A 501 -16.77 -23.81 19.13
CA VAL A 501 -16.13 -22.56 19.51
C VAL A 501 -17.17 -21.56 20.03
N ALA A 502 -16.93 -21.01 21.22
CA ALA A 502 -17.74 -19.93 21.78
C ALA A 502 -17.13 -18.57 21.45
N VAL A 503 -17.96 -17.64 20.98
CA VAL A 503 -17.59 -16.26 20.69
C VAL A 503 -18.38 -15.35 21.62
N ILE A 504 -17.71 -14.59 22.47
CA ILE A 504 -18.34 -13.63 23.40
C ILE A 504 -18.34 -12.25 22.75
N GLY A 505 -19.52 -11.78 22.35
CA GLY A 505 -19.75 -10.51 21.66
C GLY A 505 -19.93 -10.65 20.15
N SER A 506 -20.97 -10.01 19.60
CA SER A 506 -21.32 -10.02 18.17
C SER A 506 -20.80 -8.77 17.42
N GLY A 507 -19.78 -8.11 17.95
CA GLY A 507 -19.11 -6.99 17.26
C GLY A 507 -18.30 -7.45 16.04
N PRO A 508 -17.64 -6.50 15.34
CA PRO A 508 -16.87 -6.80 14.12
C PRO A 508 -15.85 -7.94 14.29
N ALA A 509 -15.13 -7.97 15.42
CA ALA A 509 -14.15 -9.01 15.71
C ALA A 509 -14.82 -10.39 15.87
N GLY A 510 -15.89 -10.47 16.66
CA GLY A 510 -16.63 -11.72 16.90
C GLY A 510 -17.30 -12.26 15.64
N LEU A 511 -17.94 -11.40 14.85
CA LEU A 511 -18.51 -11.76 13.55
C LEU A 511 -17.44 -12.26 12.57
N THR A 512 -16.24 -11.67 12.60
CA THR A 512 -15.12 -12.12 11.77
C THR A 512 -14.59 -13.48 12.19
N VAL A 513 -14.44 -13.73 13.49
CA VAL A 513 -14.07 -15.05 14.01
C VAL A 513 -15.11 -16.10 13.58
N ALA A 514 -16.39 -15.79 13.75
CA ALA A 514 -17.47 -16.69 13.38
C ALA A 514 -17.49 -16.98 11.89
N TYR A 515 -17.34 -15.96 11.05
CA TYR A 515 -17.25 -16.10 9.60
C TYR A 515 -16.08 -16.99 9.17
N GLU A 516 -14.86 -16.69 9.61
CA GLU A 516 -13.66 -17.44 9.18
C GLU A 516 -13.68 -18.90 9.66
N LEU A 517 -14.15 -19.15 10.88
CA LEU A 517 -14.26 -20.51 11.41
C LEU A 517 -15.43 -21.28 10.75
N ALA A 518 -16.56 -20.64 10.47
CA ALA A 518 -17.66 -21.27 9.74
C ALA A 518 -17.24 -21.67 8.31
N ARG A 519 -16.44 -20.86 7.61
CA ARG A 519 -15.87 -21.24 6.30
C ARG A 519 -15.01 -22.50 6.37
N LYS A 520 -14.37 -22.74 7.51
CA LYS A 520 -13.51 -23.92 7.75
C LYS A 520 -14.27 -25.15 8.25
N GLY A 521 -15.55 -25.05 8.61
CA GLY A 521 -16.35 -26.20 9.09
C GLY A 521 -16.60 -26.25 10.60
N TYR A 522 -16.21 -25.24 11.37
CA TYR A 522 -16.35 -25.24 12.83
C TYR A 522 -17.77 -24.86 13.30
N LYS A 523 -18.27 -25.53 14.34
CA LYS A 523 -19.52 -25.13 14.99
C LYS A 523 -19.27 -23.93 15.90
N VAL A 524 -19.72 -22.75 15.48
CA VAL A 524 -19.54 -21.51 16.23
C VAL A 524 -20.87 -21.05 16.84
N LYS A 525 -20.83 -20.67 18.13
CA LYS A 525 -21.94 -19.99 18.80
C LYS A 525 -21.49 -18.64 19.35
N ILE A 526 -22.21 -17.59 19.00
CA ILE A 526 -22.01 -16.23 19.48
C ILE A 526 -22.96 -15.96 20.65
N PHE A 527 -22.41 -15.47 21.75
CA PHE A 527 -23.16 -14.98 22.92
C PHE A 527 -23.10 -13.46 22.95
N GLU A 528 -24.25 -12.81 22.81
CA GLU A 528 -24.38 -11.35 22.74
C GLU A 528 -25.22 -10.85 23.91
N ALA A 529 -24.71 -9.85 24.64
CA ALA A 529 -25.36 -9.29 25.80
C ALA A 529 -26.57 -8.42 25.46
N LEU A 530 -26.57 -7.82 24.26
CA LEU A 530 -27.62 -6.92 23.78
C LEU A 530 -28.77 -7.68 23.10
N PRO A 531 -29.95 -7.04 22.94
CA PRO A 531 -31.07 -7.59 22.17
C PRO A 531 -30.87 -7.56 20.65
N VAL A 532 -29.74 -7.04 20.17
CA VAL A 532 -29.40 -6.91 18.75
C VAL A 532 -27.95 -7.33 18.50
N ALA A 533 -27.68 -7.89 17.33
CA ALA A 533 -26.33 -8.25 16.92
C ALA A 533 -25.60 -7.10 16.22
N GLY A 534 -24.26 -7.13 16.24
CA GLY A 534 -23.38 -6.17 15.58
C GLY A 534 -22.54 -5.33 16.54
N GLY A 535 -22.74 -5.48 17.86
CA GLY A 535 -22.01 -4.71 18.88
C GLY A 535 -22.10 -3.21 18.62
N MET A 536 -20.96 -2.52 18.71
CA MET A 536 -20.89 -1.06 18.47
C MET A 536 -21.27 -0.62 17.05
N LEU A 537 -21.26 -1.52 16.05
CA LEU A 537 -21.83 -1.19 14.74
C LEU A 537 -23.34 -0.93 14.83
N ALA A 538 -24.03 -1.74 15.63
CA ALA A 538 -25.49 -1.66 15.76
C ALA A 538 -25.94 -0.54 16.70
N VAL A 539 -25.17 -0.26 17.77
CA VAL A 539 -25.60 0.66 18.82
C VAL A 539 -24.77 1.94 18.93
N GLY A 540 -23.56 1.96 18.37
CA GLY A 540 -22.66 3.11 18.46
C GLY A 540 -22.72 4.03 17.23
N ILE A 541 -22.96 3.48 16.03
CA ILE A 541 -22.94 4.25 14.78
C ILE A 541 -24.37 4.63 14.38
N PRO A 542 -24.69 5.92 14.19
CA PRO A 542 -26.06 6.33 13.85
C PRO A 542 -26.54 5.84 12.47
N PRO A 543 -27.86 5.68 12.25
CA PRO A 543 -28.39 5.13 10.99
C PRO A 543 -28.13 5.98 9.75
N TYR A 544 -27.92 7.30 9.92
CA TYR A 544 -27.58 8.20 8.81
C TYR A 544 -26.17 7.94 8.24
N ARG A 545 -25.31 7.25 8.99
CA ARG A 545 -23.99 6.77 8.56
C ARG A 545 -23.97 5.28 8.27
N LEU A 546 -24.65 4.49 9.10
CA LEU A 546 -24.75 3.04 8.92
C LEU A 546 -26.20 2.57 9.04
N PRO A 547 -26.93 2.41 7.91
CA PRO A 547 -28.29 1.91 7.93
C PRO A 547 -28.39 0.53 8.61
N LYS A 548 -29.36 0.38 9.51
CA LYS A 548 -29.52 -0.85 10.32
C LYS A 548 -29.82 -2.08 9.47
N ASP A 549 -30.54 -1.90 8.38
CA ASP A 549 -30.86 -2.95 7.44
C ASP A 549 -29.62 -3.43 6.68
N VAL A 550 -28.70 -2.53 6.30
CA VAL A 550 -27.41 -2.91 5.69
C VAL A 550 -26.60 -3.80 6.64
N LEU A 551 -26.45 -3.38 7.90
CA LEU A 551 -25.76 -4.18 8.92
C LEU A 551 -26.44 -5.55 9.11
N LYS A 552 -27.77 -5.54 9.24
CA LYS A 552 -28.56 -6.76 9.45
C LYS A 552 -28.37 -7.76 8.32
N ARG A 553 -28.38 -7.32 7.06
CA ARG A 553 -28.21 -8.20 5.88
C ARG A 553 -26.87 -8.95 5.90
N GLU A 554 -25.78 -8.27 6.25
CA GLU A 554 -24.46 -8.93 6.32
C GLU A 554 -24.34 -9.87 7.52
N ILE A 555 -24.93 -9.52 8.66
CA ILE A 555 -25.00 -10.42 9.83
C ILE A 555 -25.83 -11.66 9.51
N ASP A 556 -27.03 -11.47 8.95
CA ASP A 556 -27.92 -12.57 8.57
C ASP A 556 -27.21 -13.54 7.62
N ALA A 557 -26.45 -13.03 6.65
CA ALA A 557 -25.67 -13.85 5.73
C ALA A 557 -24.63 -14.73 6.44
N ILE A 558 -23.97 -14.23 7.49
CA ILE A 558 -23.04 -15.01 8.33
C ILE A 558 -23.80 -16.08 9.12
N LEU A 559 -24.96 -15.72 9.72
CA LEU A 559 -25.78 -16.67 10.47
C LEU A 559 -26.32 -17.79 9.57
N GLU A 560 -26.69 -17.46 8.33
CA GLU A 560 -27.14 -18.42 7.32
C GLU A 560 -26.08 -19.46 6.98
N MET A 561 -24.80 -19.21 7.21
CA MET A 561 -23.74 -20.23 7.05
C MET A 561 -23.88 -21.40 8.03
N GLY A 562 -24.61 -21.21 9.14
CA GLY A 562 -24.75 -22.17 10.24
C GLY A 562 -24.16 -21.69 11.56
N VAL A 563 -23.84 -20.39 11.68
CA VAL A 563 -23.39 -19.78 12.95
C VAL A 563 -24.61 -19.59 13.86
N GLU A 564 -24.52 -20.07 15.10
CA GLU A 564 -25.57 -19.87 16.10
C GLU A 564 -25.37 -18.53 16.82
N LEU A 565 -26.46 -17.81 17.08
CA LEU A 565 -26.44 -16.56 17.82
C LEU A 565 -27.44 -16.62 18.98
N GLN A 566 -26.97 -16.27 20.17
CA GLN A 566 -27.78 -16.15 21.38
C GLN A 566 -27.69 -14.73 21.91
N LEU A 567 -28.76 -13.95 21.69
CA LEU A 567 -28.91 -12.58 22.18
C LEU A 567 -29.31 -12.55 23.66
N ASN A 568 -29.29 -11.36 24.27
CA ASN A 568 -29.67 -11.12 25.67
C ASN A 568 -28.96 -12.07 26.67
N THR A 569 -27.71 -12.42 26.41
CA THR A 569 -26.93 -13.34 27.23
C THR A 569 -25.61 -12.69 27.62
N ARG A 570 -25.54 -12.15 28.84
CA ARG A 570 -24.34 -11.53 29.40
C ARG A 570 -23.50 -12.59 30.12
N VAL A 571 -22.34 -12.90 29.55
CA VAL A 571 -21.34 -13.78 30.20
C VAL A 571 -20.85 -13.13 31.50
N GLY A 572 -20.76 -13.92 32.56
CA GLY A 572 -20.52 -13.50 33.94
C GLY A 572 -21.78 -13.26 34.78
N LYS A 573 -22.95 -13.12 34.13
CA LYS A 573 -24.24 -12.94 34.81
C LYS A 573 -25.23 -14.05 34.48
N ASP A 574 -25.50 -14.28 33.20
CA ASP A 574 -26.49 -15.25 32.73
C ASP A 574 -25.87 -16.63 32.45
N ILE A 575 -24.59 -16.65 32.07
CA ILE A 575 -23.75 -17.84 31.93
C ILE A 575 -22.35 -17.52 32.46
N SER A 576 -21.73 -18.42 33.22
CA SER A 576 -20.38 -18.19 33.75
C SER A 576 -19.31 -18.43 32.68
N PHE A 577 -18.16 -17.76 32.83
CA PHE A 577 -17.03 -17.97 31.93
C PHE A 577 -16.49 -19.42 32.01
N ASP A 578 -16.53 -20.03 33.19
CA ASP A 578 -16.05 -21.40 33.41
C ASP A 578 -16.94 -22.46 32.77
N GLU A 579 -18.26 -22.22 32.69
CA GLU A 579 -19.18 -23.09 31.94
C GLU A 579 -18.84 -23.08 30.45
N LEU A 580 -18.60 -21.90 29.86
CA LEU A 580 -18.19 -21.80 28.46
C LEU A 580 -16.89 -22.57 28.18
N ARG A 581 -15.89 -22.48 29.08
CA ARG A 581 -14.64 -23.24 28.94
C ARG A 581 -14.80 -24.76 29.04
N LYS A 582 -15.84 -25.25 29.74
CA LYS A 582 -16.11 -26.68 29.86
C LYS A 582 -16.89 -27.21 28.66
N GLU A 583 -17.77 -26.39 28.09
CA GLU A 583 -18.64 -26.79 26.98
C GLU A 583 -18.01 -26.62 25.59
N TYR A 584 -17.06 -25.71 25.44
CA TYR A 584 -16.46 -25.36 24.15
C TYR A 584 -14.96 -25.67 24.13
N ASP A 585 -14.46 -26.08 22.98
CA ASP A 585 -13.05 -26.46 22.78
C ASP A 585 -12.13 -25.22 22.71
N ALA A 586 -12.69 -24.08 22.32
CA ALA A 586 -12.03 -22.77 22.34
C ALA A 586 -13.03 -21.63 22.62
N VAL A 587 -12.55 -20.54 23.22
CA VAL A 587 -13.33 -19.34 23.52
C VAL A 587 -12.64 -18.10 22.95
N PHE A 588 -13.39 -17.25 22.26
CA PHE A 588 -12.95 -15.94 21.80
C PHE A 588 -13.67 -14.81 22.56
N ILE A 589 -12.92 -13.83 23.06
CA ILE A 589 -13.43 -12.66 23.79
C ILE A 589 -13.37 -11.43 22.88
N GLY A 590 -14.53 -10.96 22.42
CA GLY A 590 -14.71 -9.80 21.57
C GLY A 590 -15.76 -8.82 22.11
N VAL A 591 -15.73 -8.57 23.43
CA VAL A 591 -16.77 -7.80 24.16
C VAL A 591 -16.83 -6.31 23.84
N GLY A 592 -15.82 -5.76 23.18
CA GLY A 592 -15.77 -4.34 22.81
C GLY A 592 -15.66 -3.38 24.00
N ALA A 593 -15.72 -2.07 23.72
CA ALA A 593 -15.67 -1.00 24.73
C ALA A 593 -17.04 -0.31 24.88
N HIS A 594 -17.94 -0.92 25.64
CA HIS A 594 -19.34 -0.46 25.76
C HIS A 594 -19.61 0.50 26.93
N GLU A 595 -18.63 0.73 27.82
CA GLU A 595 -18.78 1.57 29.01
C GLU A 595 -18.25 2.99 28.78
N SER A 596 -18.89 3.99 29.39
CA SER A 596 -18.53 5.40 29.25
C SER A 596 -17.70 5.92 30.42
N ARG A 597 -16.70 6.76 30.13
CA ARG A 597 -15.97 7.49 31.17
C ARG A 597 -16.82 8.62 31.75
N LYS A 598 -16.78 8.75 33.07
CA LYS A 598 -17.34 9.88 33.83
C LYS A 598 -16.41 11.11 33.76
N LEU A 599 -17.00 12.30 33.63
CA LEU A 599 -16.37 13.62 33.69
C LEU A 599 -15.64 13.86 35.01
N GLY A 600 -16.14 13.31 36.12
CA GLY A 600 -15.53 13.45 37.44
C GLY A 600 -15.69 14.83 38.04
N ILE A 601 -16.80 15.51 37.74
CA ILE A 601 -17.13 16.86 38.22
C ILE A 601 -18.41 16.84 39.05
N GLU A 602 -18.59 17.84 39.91
CA GLU A 602 -19.81 17.98 40.73
C GLU A 602 -21.05 18.15 39.84
N GLY A 603 -22.15 17.48 40.20
CA GLY A 603 -23.43 17.54 39.49
C GLY A 603 -23.59 16.50 38.36
N GLU A 604 -22.65 15.57 38.21
CA GLU A 604 -22.69 14.53 37.17
C GLU A 604 -23.84 13.52 37.30
N ASP A 605 -24.40 13.33 38.50
CA ASP A 605 -25.54 12.43 38.73
C ASP A 605 -26.92 13.13 38.63
N LEU A 606 -26.98 14.37 38.13
CA LEU A 606 -28.23 15.11 37.95
C LEU A 606 -29.09 14.53 36.80
N GLU A 607 -30.41 14.65 36.92
CA GLU A 607 -31.33 14.29 35.83
C GLU A 607 -31.07 15.19 34.61
N GLY A 608 -30.87 14.57 33.44
CA GLY A 608 -30.49 15.26 32.20
C GLY A 608 -28.99 15.20 31.87
N VAL A 609 -28.17 14.60 32.73
CA VAL A 609 -26.79 14.22 32.39
C VAL A 609 -26.77 12.77 31.94
N ILE A 610 -26.34 12.52 30.70
CA ILE A 610 -26.30 11.18 30.12
C ILE A 610 -24.94 10.90 29.47
N SER A 611 -24.58 9.63 29.35
CA SER A 611 -23.34 9.27 28.66
C SER A 611 -23.55 9.22 27.14
N GLY A 612 -22.51 9.56 26.38
CA GLY A 612 -22.58 9.56 24.91
C GLY A 612 -22.86 8.17 24.32
N VAL A 613 -22.28 7.11 24.90
CA VAL A 613 -22.51 5.73 24.45
C VAL A 613 -23.94 5.29 24.72
N GLU A 614 -24.48 5.61 25.90
CA GLU A 614 -25.86 5.30 26.26
C GLU A 614 -26.86 6.05 25.39
N PHE A 615 -26.62 7.35 25.18
CA PHE A 615 -27.42 8.17 24.28
C PHE A 615 -27.47 7.58 22.87
N LEU A 616 -26.31 7.31 22.26
CA LEU A 616 -26.25 6.74 20.90
C LEU A 616 -26.89 5.34 20.84
N ARG A 617 -26.71 4.53 21.89
CA ARG A 617 -27.35 3.22 22.00
C ARG A 617 -28.88 3.35 21.98
N GLU A 618 -29.44 4.24 22.79
CA GLU A 618 -30.89 4.46 22.82
C GLU A 618 -31.41 5.05 21.50
N VAL A 619 -30.67 5.97 20.87
CA VAL A 619 -31.01 6.49 19.53
C VAL A 619 -31.04 5.36 18.49
N ASN A 620 -30.09 4.43 18.58
CA ASN A 620 -30.02 3.29 17.68
C ASN A 620 -31.00 2.16 18.01
N ILE A 621 -31.60 2.10 19.19
CA ILE A 621 -32.61 1.08 19.51
C ILE A 621 -34.02 1.66 19.34
N SER A 622 -34.28 2.83 19.93
CA SER A 622 -35.61 3.43 20.08
C SER A 622 -35.59 4.95 19.78
N PRO A 623 -35.28 5.38 18.54
CA PRO A 623 -35.08 6.80 18.21
C PRO A 623 -36.30 7.68 18.51
N GLU A 624 -37.52 7.19 18.33
CA GLU A 624 -38.73 7.97 18.60
C GLU A 624 -38.95 8.23 20.10
N THR A 625 -38.55 7.29 20.96
CA THR A 625 -38.57 7.48 22.41
C THR A 625 -37.60 8.57 22.82
N VAL A 626 -36.39 8.57 22.25
CA VAL A 626 -35.39 9.59 22.52
C VAL A 626 -35.82 10.96 21.96
N ARG A 627 -36.47 11.00 20.79
CA ARG A 627 -36.97 12.24 20.17
C ARG A 627 -37.89 13.00 21.11
N ALA A 628 -38.82 12.32 21.77
CA ALA A 628 -39.75 12.95 22.72
C ALA A 628 -39.04 13.62 23.92
N ILE A 629 -37.85 13.15 24.28
CA ILE A 629 -37.04 13.68 25.39
C ILE A 629 -36.25 14.93 24.95
N PHE A 630 -35.72 14.90 23.72
CA PHE A 630 -34.76 15.88 23.19
C PHE A 630 -35.38 17.05 22.42
N GLN A 631 -36.63 16.91 21.99
CA GLN A 631 -37.31 17.93 21.19
C GLN A 631 -37.39 19.27 21.95
N GLY A 632 -36.92 20.35 21.31
CA GLY A 632 -36.94 21.70 21.87
C GLY A 632 -35.93 21.95 23.00
N ARG A 633 -35.02 21.00 23.29
CA ARG A 633 -34.02 21.14 24.36
C ARG A 633 -32.76 21.84 23.89
N LYS A 634 -32.06 22.51 24.81
CA LYS A 634 -30.67 22.94 24.65
C LYS A 634 -29.72 21.83 25.11
N VAL A 635 -28.91 21.31 24.20
CA VAL A 635 -28.02 20.18 24.45
C VAL A 635 -26.58 20.62 24.40
N VAL A 636 -25.80 20.23 25.42
CA VAL A 636 -24.35 20.42 25.42
C VAL A 636 -23.66 19.05 25.42
N VAL A 637 -22.84 18.80 24.40
CA VAL A 637 -22.04 17.58 24.27
C VAL A 637 -20.60 17.89 24.68
N VAL A 638 -20.07 17.17 25.66
CA VAL A 638 -18.70 17.35 26.16
C VAL A 638 -17.80 16.28 25.54
N GLY A 639 -16.91 16.67 24.64
CA GLY A 639 -16.02 15.75 23.93
C GLY A 639 -15.57 16.28 22.57
N GLY A 640 -14.70 15.53 21.89
CA GLY A 640 -14.23 15.87 20.54
C GLY A 640 -13.90 14.66 19.65
N GLY A 641 -14.22 13.44 20.09
CA GLY A 641 -14.09 12.25 19.25
C GLY A 641 -15.35 11.99 18.43
N ASP A 642 -15.34 10.93 17.60
CA ASP A 642 -16.46 10.59 16.73
C ASP A 642 -17.78 10.42 17.50
N VAL A 643 -17.75 9.82 18.70
CA VAL A 643 -18.93 9.70 19.59
C VAL A 643 -19.55 11.06 19.92
N ALA A 644 -18.74 12.09 20.15
CA ALA A 644 -19.24 13.43 20.48
C ALA A 644 -19.92 14.08 19.26
N ILE A 645 -19.30 13.95 18.08
CA ILE A 645 -19.83 14.49 16.83
C ILE A 645 -21.11 13.76 16.42
N ASP A 646 -21.12 12.42 16.48
CA ASP A 646 -22.32 11.62 16.20
C ASP A 646 -23.45 11.95 17.18
N ALA A 647 -23.16 12.12 18.47
CA ALA A 647 -24.16 12.51 19.46
C ALA A 647 -24.75 13.89 19.16
N ALA A 648 -23.91 14.87 18.82
CA ALA A 648 -24.38 16.21 18.47
C ALA A 648 -25.27 16.20 17.22
N ARG A 649 -24.84 15.51 16.16
CA ARG A 649 -25.60 15.37 14.91
C ARG A 649 -26.91 14.60 15.10
N CYS A 650 -26.94 13.62 16.02
CA CYS A 650 -28.18 12.95 16.41
C CYS A 650 -29.11 13.90 17.18
N ALA A 651 -28.60 14.70 18.13
CA ALA A 651 -29.42 15.66 18.87
C ALA A 651 -30.12 16.67 17.95
N VAL A 652 -29.44 17.15 16.91
CA VAL A 652 -30.05 17.97 15.84
C VAL A 652 -31.23 17.24 15.18
N ARG A 653 -31.03 15.99 14.75
CA ARG A 653 -32.06 15.15 14.10
C ARG A 653 -33.25 14.78 15.00
N LEU A 654 -33.06 14.86 16.31
CA LEU A 654 -34.10 14.64 17.30
C LEU A 654 -34.89 15.92 17.62
N GLY A 655 -34.55 17.05 16.98
CA GLY A 655 -35.28 18.31 17.10
C GLY A 655 -34.86 19.16 18.28
N SER A 656 -33.63 19.01 18.78
CA SER A 656 -33.06 19.92 19.78
C SER A 656 -32.99 21.34 19.23
N GLN A 657 -33.30 22.33 20.08
CA GLN A 657 -33.36 23.75 19.69
C GLN A 657 -31.95 24.32 19.44
N GLU A 658 -31.00 23.91 20.28
CA GLU A 658 -29.61 24.36 20.23
C GLU A 658 -28.71 23.19 20.63
N VAL A 659 -27.66 22.94 19.86
CA VAL A 659 -26.69 21.88 20.14
C VAL A 659 -25.29 22.49 20.13
N THR A 660 -24.60 22.41 21.27
CA THR A 660 -23.23 22.89 21.40
C THR A 660 -22.28 21.76 21.76
N VAL A 661 -21.19 21.60 21.02
CA VAL A 661 -20.06 20.73 21.37
C VAL A 661 -19.03 21.54 22.13
N LEU A 662 -18.76 21.16 23.38
CA LEU A 662 -17.70 21.69 24.22
C LEU A 662 -16.43 20.84 24.03
N TYR A 663 -15.40 21.44 23.44
CA TYR A 663 -14.10 20.81 23.27
C TYR A 663 -12.98 21.58 23.97
N ARG A 664 -12.25 20.88 24.84
CA ARG A 664 -11.20 21.47 25.68
C ARG A 664 -9.91 21.85 24.96
N ARG A 665 -9.77 21.55 23.66
CA ARG A 665 -8.60 21.87 22.83
C ARG A 665 -9.03 22.61 21.57
N SER A 666 -8.07 22.92 20.69
CA SER A 666 -8.36 23.54 19.40
C SER A 666 -8.82 22.49 18.39
N ARG A 667 -9.29 22.98 17.24
CA ARG A 667 -9.72 22.14 16.10
C ARG A 667 -8.65 21.16 15.64
N ASN A 668 -7.37 21.57 15.67
CA ASN A 668 -6.26 20.74 15.20
C ASN A 668 -6.01 19.50 16.07
N GLU A 669 -6.34 19.55 17.36
CA GLU A 669 -6.20 18.39 18.25
C GLU A 669 -7.49 17.57 18.37
N MET A 670 -8.56 17.90 17.63
CA MET A 670 -9.83 17.19 17.66
C MET A 670 -9.67 15.79 17.05
N PRO A 671 -9.97 14.70 17.78
CA PRO A 671 -9.82 13.33 17.25
C PRO A 671 -10.83 12.94 16.17
N ALA A 672 -12.00 13.58 16.14
CA ALA A 672 -13.04 13.29 15.15
C ALA A 672 -12.56 13.63 13.74
N ARG A 673 -13.08 12.88 12.76
CA ARG A 673 -12.74 13.12 11.34
C ARG A 673 -13.19 14.50 10.89
N GLU A 674 -12.31 15.22 10.22
CA GLU A 674 -12.55 16.58 9.72
C GLU A 674 -13.83 16.71 8.88
N GLU A 675 -14.14 15.72 8.06
CA GLU A 675 -15.36 15.67 7.26
C GLU A 675 -16.63 15.61 8.12
N GLU A 676 -16.62 14.82 9.20
CA GLU A 676 -17.74 14.69 10.14
C GLU A 676 -17.95 15.98 10.94
N VAL A 677 -16.84 16.64 11.31
CA VAL A 677 -16.86 17.95 11.99
C VAL A 677 -17.51 19.00 11.08
N LYS A 678 -17.11 19.06 9.80
CA LYS A 678 -17.74 19.97 8.82
C LYS A 678 -19.23 19.71 8.65
N PHE A 679 -19.64 18.44 8.54
CA PHE A 679 -21.06 18.12 8.45
C PHE A 679 -21.84 18.51 9.71
N ALA A 680 -21.25 18.40 10.90
CA ALA A 680 -21.89 18.88 12.12
C ALA A 680 -22.08 20.41 12.09
N GLU A 681 -21.07 21.17 11.67
CA GLU A 681 -21.14 22.63 11.52
C GLU A 681 -22.20 23.04 10.47
N GLU A 682 -22.23 22.37 9.31
CA GLU A 682 -23.26 22.57 8.26
C GLU A 682 -24.68 22.27 8.76
N GLU A 683 -24.84 21.29 9.64
CA GLU A 683 -26.10 20.90 10.26
C GLU A 683 -26.53 21.82 11.42
N GLY A 684 -25.74 22.85 11.73
CA GLY A 684 -26.06 23.86 12.75
C GLY A 684 -25.55 23.54 14.16
N VAL A 685 -24.63 22.57 14.31
CA VAL A 685 -23.96 22.32 15.59
C VAL A 685 -22.95 23.43 15.87
N ASN A 686 -23.07 24.06 17.03
CA ASN A 686 -22.10 25.05 17.50
C ASN A 686 -20.91 24.35 18.17
N ILE A 687 -19.69 24.52 17.67
CA ILE A 687 -18.50 23.92 18.29
C ILE A 687 -17.71 24.99 19.05
N LYS A 688 -17.78 24.93 20.38
CA LYS A 688 -17.01 25.81 21.26
C LYS A 688 -15.69 25.12 21.66
N PHE A 689 -14.65 25.46 20.91
CA PHE A 689 -13.27 25.10 21.20
C PHE A 689 -12.75 25.80 22.46
N MET A 690 -11.64 25.28 22.99
CA MET A 690 -10.92 25.86 24.11
C MET A 690 -11.83 26.09 25.34
N ALA A 691 -12.71 25.15 25.63
CA ALA A 691 -13.61 25.23 26.79
C ALA A 691 -13.82 23.86 27.44
N ALA A 692 -13.86 23.83 28.77
CA ALA A 692 -14.13 22.62 29.54
C ALA A 692 -15.12 22.89 30.67
N PRO A 693 -16.02 21.95 30.98
CA PRO A 693 -16.90 22.06 32.14
C PRO A 693 -16.13 21.80 33.44
N VAL A 694 -16.42 22.59 34.48
CA VAL A 694 -15.87 22.42 35.84
C VAL A 694 -16.94 21.99 36.84
N LYS A 695 -18.21 22.28 36.58
CA LYS A 695 -19.35 21.90 37.42
C LYS A 695 -20.64 21.88 36.62
N ILE A 696 -21.47 20.87 36.82
CA ILE A 696 -22.84 20.84 36.30
C ILE A 696 -23.77 21.45 37.35
N VAL A 697 -24.61 22.38 36.93
CA VAL A 697 -25.52 23.11 37.81
C VAL A 697 -26.93 22.60 37.60
N GLY A 698 -27.59 22.26 38.69
CA GLY A 698 -28.98 21.79 38.68
C GLY A 698 -29.90 22.61 39.58
N LYS A 699 -31.19 22.53 39.29
CA LYS A 699 -32.29 23.03 40.09
C LYS A 699 -33.34 21.92 40.20
N ASP A 700 -33.84 21.67 41.41
CA ASP A 700 -34.84 20.62 41.68
C ASP A 700 -34.42 19.23 41.16
N GLY A 701 -33.12 18.92 41.23
CA GLY A 701 -32.53 17.65 40.77
C GLY A 701 -32.29 17.54 39.26
N LYS A 702 -32.66 18.55 38.47
CA LYS A 702 -32.50 18.58 37.00
C LYS A 702 -31.42 19.56 36.57
N VAL A 703 -30.70 19.24 35.50
CA VAL A 703 -29.70 20.14 34.93
C VAL A 703 -30.34 21.42 34.37
N ILE A 704 -29.69 22.56 34.61
CA ILE A 704 -30.04 23.86 34.02
C ILE A 704 -28.86 24.51 33.26
N GLY A 705 -27.66 23.94 33.38
CA GLY A 705 -26.48 24.39 32.66
C GLY A 705 -25.16 23.91 33.26
N LEU A 706 -24.06 24.40 32.70
CA LEU A 706 -22.70 24.09 33.11
C LEU A 706 -21.95 25.37 33.48
N LYS A 707 -21.18 25.31 34.56
CA LYS A 707 -20.05 26.23 34.75
C LYS A 707 -18.88 25.67 33.96
N CYS A 708 -18.36 26.49 33.05
CA CYS A 708 -17.24 26.18 32.19
C CYS A 708 -16.10 27.15 32.45
N VAL A 709 -14.91 26.77 32.02
CA VAL A 709 -13.71 27.62 32.03
C VAL A 709 -13.13 27.64 30.62
N GLU A 710 -12.56 28.76 30.21
CA GLU A 710 -11.75 28.79 28.98
C GLU A 710 -10.47 27.99 29.21
N MET A 711 -10.01 27.33 28.15
CA MET A 711 -8.77 26.57 28.15
C MET A 711 -7.73 27.32 27.32
N GLU A 712 -6.46 27.09 27.63
CA GLU A 712 -5.33 27.39 26.76
C GLU A 712 -4.53 26.10 26.47
N LEU A 713 -3.78 26.10 25.38
CA LEU A 713 -2.97 24.94 25.04
C LEU A 713 -1.61 25.06 25.72
N GLY A 714 -1.29 24.08 26.56
CA GLY A 714 0.03 23.84 27.11
C GLY A 714 0.91 22.99 26.19
N GLU A 715 1.89 22.34 26.79
CA GLU A 715 2.79 21.40 26.12
C GLU A 715 2.05 20.14 25.64
N PRO A 716 2.48 19.49 24.54
CA PRO A 716 2.02 18.17 24.12
C PRO A 716 2.02 17.11 25.23
N ASP A 717 1.02 16.22 25.22
CA ASP A 717 1.00 14.98 25.98
C ASP A 717 1.75 13.84 25.26
N GLU A 718 1.82 12.65 25.86
CA GLU A 718 2.48 11.46 25.29
C GLU A 718 1.92 11.05 23.92
N SER A 719 0.70 11.45 23.59
CA SER A 719 0.10 11.23 22.27
C SER A 719 0.43 12.31 21.24
N GLY A 720 1.30 13.27 21.59
CA GLY A 720 1.65 14.44 20.77
C GLY A 720 0.59 15.55 20.77
N ARG A 721 -0.54 15.39 21.46
CA ARG A 721 -1.62 16.38 21.50
C ARG A 721 -1.39 17.39 22.61
N ARG A 722 -1.53 18.69 22.33
CA ARG A 722 -1.35 19.75 23.33
C ARG A 722 -2.28 19.57 24.54
N ARG A 723 -1.72 19.66 25.75
CA ARG A 723 -2.47 19.55 26.99
C ARG A 723 -3.38 20.77 27.16
N PRO A 724 -4.65 20.58 27.53
CA PRO A 724 -5.54 21.70 27.83
C PRO A 724 -5.29 22.19 29.26
N ILE A 725 -5.04 23.48 29.45
CA ILE A 725 -4.79 24.13 30.74
C ILE A 725 -5.95 25.11 31.01
N PRO A 726 -6.60 25.06 32.17
CA PRO A 726 -7.63 26.04 32.53
C PRO A 726 -7.04 27.46 32.64
N LYS A 727 -7.71 28.44 32.03
CA LYS A 727 -7.37 29.86 32.18
C LYS A 727 -8.08 30.41 33.42
N GLU A 728 -7.31 30.76 34.44
CA GLU A 728 -7.87 31.28 35.70
C GLU A 728 -8.71 32.55 35.49
N GLY A 729 -9.84 32.67 36.19
CA GLY A 729 -10.74 33.82 36.11
C GLY A 729 -11.58 33.92 34.83
N SER A 730 -11.57 32.89 33.99
CA SER A 730 -12.34 32.82 32.74
C SER A 730 -13.64 32.03 32.88
N GLU A 731 -14.14 31.82 34.10
CA GLU A 731 -15.35 31.05 34.33
C GLU A 731 -16.58 31.71 33.71
N PHE A 732 -17.37 30.92 32.99
CA PHE A 732 -18.63 31.36 32.40
C PHE A 732 -19.71 30.30 32.58
N PHE A 733 -20.96 30.73 32.53
CA PHE A 733 -22.12 29.85 32.61
C PHE A 733 -22.67 29.59 31.21
N MET A 734 -23.00 28.33 30.92
CA MET A 734 -23.64 27.91 29.69
C MET A 734 -24.96 27.22 30.04
N GLU A 735 -26.08 27.75 29.54
CA GLU A 735 -27.39 27.14 29.72
C GLU A 735 -27.47 25.81 28.96
N ALA A 736 -28.02 24.78 29.61
CA ALA A 736 -28.23 23.48 29.01
C ALA A 736 -29.35 22.74 29.75
N ASP A 737 -30.28 22.16 29.00
CA ASP A 737 -31.30 21.25 29.54
C ASP A 737 -30.82 19.80 29.56
N THR A 738 -29.77 19.49 28.81
CA THR A 738 -29.20 18.15 28.71
C THR A 738 -27.70 18.23 28.47
N VAL A 739 -26.95 17.39 29.17
CA VAL A 739 -25.49 17.28 29.04
C VAL A 739 -25.14 15.87 28.62
N ILE A 740 -24.44 15.72 27.50
CA ILE A 740 -23.96 14.45 27.00
C ILE A 740 -22.46 14.34 27.23
N ALA A 741 -22.03 13.42 28.09
CA ALA A 741 -20.61 13.17 28.37
C ALA A 741 -20.03 12.15 27.37
N ALA A 742 -19.17 12.61 26.45
CA ALA A 742 -18.55 11.82 25.37
C ALA A 742 -17.02 11.89 25.41
N ILE A 743 -16.43 11.59 26.57
CA ILE A 743 -14.99 11.76 26.85
C ILE A 743 -14.16 10.47 26.81
N GLY A 744 -14.73 9.36 26.35
CA GLY A 744 -14.02 8.10 26.11
C GLY A 744 -14.80 6.87 26.56
N GLN A 745 -14.34 5.71 26.08
CA GLN A 745 -14.99 4.41 26.28
C GLN A 745 -14.00 3.40 26.88
N TYR A 746 -14.50 2.36 27.53
CA TYR A 746 -13.68 1.26 28.02
C TYR A 746 -14.45 -0.09 28.03
N PRO A 747 -13.75 -1.23 27.96
CA PRO A 747 -14.36 -2.55 28.10
C PRO A 747 -14.72 -2.91 29.54
N ASP A 748 -15.79 -3.68 29.73
CA ASP A 748 -16.10 -4.34 31.00
C ASP A 748 -15.46 -5.74 31.03
N PHE A 749 -14.57 -5.97 32.00
CA PHE A 749 -13.89 -7.25 32.22
C PHE A 749 -14.28 -7.93 33.52
N SER A 750 -15.32 -7.47 34.22
CA SER A 750 -15.74 -7.99 35.53
C SER A 750 -16.01 -9.50 35.56
N PHE A 751 -16.34 -10.09 34.42
CA PHE A 751 -16.62 -11.52 34.26
C PHE A 751 -15.38 -12.41 34.06
N LEU A 752 -14.19 -11.83 33.80
CA LEU A 752 -12.98 -12.58 33.49
C LEU A 752 -12.25 -13.06 34.75
N PRO A 753 -11.75 -14.31 34.78
CA PRO A 753 -10.97 -14.85 35.89
C PRO A 753 -9.57 -14.23 35.95
N ASP A 754 -8.93 -14.29 37.12
CA ASP A 754 -7.59 -13.74 37.37
C ASP A 754 -6.48 -14.36 36.50
N GLY A 755 -6.72 -15.56 35.96
CA GLY A 755 -5.79 -16.23 35.05
C GLY A 755 -5.62 -15.54 33.69
N ILE A 756 -6.48 -14.57 33.34
CA ILE A 756 -6.35 -13.76 32.12
C ILE A 756 -5.72 -12.42 32.48
N LYS A 757 -4.44 -12.26 32.15
CA LYS A 757 -3.69 -11.02 32.33
C LYS A 757 -4.34 -9.87 31.55
N ARG A 758 -4.49 -8.72 32.22
CA ARG A 758 -5.15 -7.52 31.71
C ARG A 758 -4.51 -6.27 32.28
N THR A 759 -4.62 -5.17 31.53
CA THR A 759 -4.30 -3.82 32.00
C THR A 759 -5.59 -3.04 32.26
N LYS A 760 -5.48 -1.79 32.70
CA LYS A 760 -6.61 -0.86 32.75
C LYS A 760 -7.18 -0.50 31.37
N TRP A 761 -6.49 -0.88 30.29
CA TRP A 761 -6.82 -0.51 28.91
C TRP A 761 -7.38 -1.67 28.09
N GLY A 762 -6.98 -2.91 28.38
CA GLY A 762 -7.34 -4.07 27.57
C GLY A 762 -6.75 -5.38 28.11
N ILE A 763 -7.17 -6.49 27.50
CA ILE A 763 -6.63 -7.84 27.72
C ILE A 763 -5.24 -7.93 27.10
N ILE A 764 -4.27 -8.51 27.82
CA ILE A 764 -2.93 -8.76 27.29
C ILE A 764 -2.96 -10.07 26.49
N VAL A 765 -2.59 -9.99 25.21
CA VAL A 765 -2.49 -11.11 24.29
C VAL A 765 -1.12 -11.18 23.65
N ASP A 766 -0.80 -12.32 23.05
CA ASP A 766 0.28 -12.42 22.07
C ASP A 766 -0.15 -11.73 20.77
N ASP A 767 0.59 -10.70 20.34
CA ASP A 767 0.22 -9.86 19.20
C ASP A 767 0.19 -10.62 17.87
N LYS A 768 0.96 -11.71 17.75
CA LYS A 768 0.96 -12.54 16.55
C LYS A 768 -0.29 -13.40 16.49
N THR A 769 -0.74 -13.99 17.60
CA THR A 769 -1.73 -15.07 17.61
C THR A 769 -3.08 -14.68 18.22
N ALA A 770 -3.17 -13.52 18.88
CA ALA A 770 -4.32 -13.11 19.69
C ALA A 770 -4.62 -14.05 20.89
N ALA A 771 -3.68 -14.94 21.22
CA ALA A 771 -3.81 -15.85 22.36
C ALA A 771 -3.64 -15.10 23.67
N THR A 772 -4.51 -15.39 24.65
CA THR A 772 -4.36 -14.84 26.00
C THR A 772 -3.34 -15.65 26.81
N SER A 773 -3.08 -15.22 28.05
CA SER A 773 -2.31 -16.00 29.03
C SER A 773 -2.98 -17.32 29.45
N MET A 774 -4.24 -17.55 29.07
CA MET A 774 -4.98 -18.75 29.39
C MET A 774 -5.15 -19.64 28.13
N PRO A 775 -4.68 -20.91 28.16
CA PRO A 775 -4.81 -21.82 27.02
C PRO A 775 -6.25 -22.03 26.56
N GLY A 776 -6.45 -22.05 25.24
CA GLY A 776 -7.76 -22.17 24.59
C GLY A 776 -8.62 -20.91 24.61
N VAL A 777 -8.09 -19.78 25.12
CA VAL A 777 -8.79 -18.50 25.18
C VAL A 777 -8.03 -17.45 24.37
N PHE A 778 -8.76 -16.81 23.46
CA PHE A 778 -8.26 -15.78 22.55
C PHE A 778 -9.07 -14.49 22.75
N ALA A 779 -8.50 -13.34 22.43
CA ALA A 779 -9.19 -12.06 22.54
C ALA A 779 -8.81 -11.11 21.40
N GLY A 780 -9.71 -10.20 21.03
CA GLY A 780 -9.44 -9.27 19.92
C GLY A 780 -10.40 -8.09 19.83
N GLY A 781 -10.08 -7.15 18.94
CA GLY A 781 -10.80 -5.89 18.79
C GLY A 781 -10.61 -4.97 20.00
N ASP A 782 -11.59 -4.12 20.28
CA ASP A 782 -11.47 -3.10 21.35
C ASP A 782 -11.26 -3.69 22.75
N ALA A 783 -11.52 -4.99 22.96
CA ALA A 783 -11.18 -5.68 24.20
C ALA A 783 -9.66 -5.81 24.43
N VAL A 784 -8.85 -5.71 23.38
CA VAL A 784 -7.38 -5.75 23.43
C VAL A 784 -6.81 -4.34 23.26
N THR A 785 -7.24 -3.63 22.21
CA THR A 785 -6.64 -2.33 21.82
C THR A 785 -7.21 -1.13 22.58
N GLY A 786 -8.37 -1.29 23.23
CA GLY A 786 -9.26 -0.16 23.50
C GLY A 786 -9.97 0.32 22.23
N PRO A 787 -10.80 1.37 22.32
CA PRO A 787 -11.61 1.85 21.19
C PRO A 787 -10.76 2.16 19.95
N SER A 788 -11.02 1.45 18.86
CA SER A 788 -10.29 1.58 17.60
C SER A 788 -11.23 1.58 16.38
N ILE A 789 -10.66 1.51 15.18
CA ILE A 789 -11.39 1.52 13.91
C ILE A 789 -11.90 0.11 13.57
N VAL A 790 -13.04 0.02 12.89
CA VAL A 790 -13.71 -1.28 12.62
C VAL A 790 -12.82 -2.29 11.90
N ILE A 791 -11.97 -1.83 10.97
CA ILE A 791 -11.08 -2.69 10.18
C ILE A 791 -9.96 -3.33 11.02
N GLU A 792 -9.55 -2.71 12.13
CA GLU A 792 -8.62 -3.31 13.12
C GLU A 792 -9.29 -4.48 13.85
N ALA A 793 -10.55 -4.31 14.25
CA ALA A 793 -11.31 -5.39 14.89
C ALA A 793 -11.49 -6.60 13.95
N VAL A 794 -11.68 -6.36 12.65
CA VAL A 794 -11.66 -7.43 11.63
C VAL A 794 -10.29 -8.12 11.60
N ALA A 795 -9.19 -7.37 11.57
CA ALA A 795 -7.83 -7.93 11.57
C ALA A 795 -7.57 -8.85 12.77
N TRP A 796 -7.93 -8.39 13.98
CA TRP A 796 -7.86 -9.20 15.20
C TRP A 796 -8.72 -10.47 15.14
N GLY A 797 -9.93 -10.36 14.58
CA GLY A 797 -10.81 -11.52 14.43
C GLY A 797 -10.22 -12.59 13.49
N ARG A 798 -9.61 -12.19 12.38
CA ARG A 798 -8.94 -13.13 11.46
C ARG A 798 -7.74 -13.81 12.13
N ARG A 799 -6.92 -13.03 12.83
CA ARG A 799 -5.78 -13.52 13.62
C ARG A 799 -6.20 -14.58 14.61
N ALA A 800 -7.23 -14.28 15.41
CA ALA A 800 -7.77 -15.22 16.37
C ALA A 800 -8.34 -16.47 15.71
N ALA A 801 -9.08 -16.35 14.60
CA ALA A 801 -9.62 -17.52 13.89
C ALA A 801 -8.53 -18.47 13.37
N HIS A 802 -7.42 -17.93 12.87
CA HIS A 802 -6.27 -18.74 12.45
C HIS A 802 -5.60 -19.43 13.65
N ALA A 803 -5.40 -18.72 14.75
CA ALA A 803 -4.79 -19.27 15.95
C ALA A 803 -5.67 -20.33 16.64
N ILE A 804 -7.00 -20.14 16.66
CA ILE A 804 -7.96 -21.13 17.14
C ILE A 804 -7.88 -22.42 16.30
N ASP A 805 -7.84 -22.29 14.97
CA ASP A 805 -7.71 -23.43 14.06
C ASP A 805 -6.41 -24.22 14.30
N ALA A 806 -5.28 -23.52 14.48
CA ALA A 806 -4.00 -24.15 14.82
C ALA A 806 -4.05 -24.87 16.18
N TYR A 807 -4.57 -24.19 17.21
CA TYR A 807 -4.71 -24.71 18.57
C TYR A 807 -5.54 -26.00 18.62
N LEU A 808 -6.70 -26.02 17.95
CA LEU A 808 -7.60 -27.18 17.95
C LEU A 808 -7.02 -28.40 17.21
N HIS A 809 -6.08 -28.18 16.30
CA HIS A 809 -5.36 -29.23 15.59
C HIS A 809 -4.04 -29.63 16.26
N GLY A 810 -3.69 -29.05 17.42
CA GLY A 810 -2.41 -29.29 18.08
C GLY A 810 -1.20 -28.89 17.24
N LYS A 811 -1.39 -27.97 16.29
CA LYS A 811 -0.31 -27.38 15.49
C LYS A 811 0.33 -26.27 16.31
N GLU A 812 1.55 -25.89 15.95
CA GLU A 812 2.18 -24.69 16.49
C GLU A 812 1.23 -23.50 16.25
N ILE A 813 0.90 -22.78 17.33
CA ILE A 813 0.07 -21.58 17.25
C ILE A 813 0.96 -20.48 16.68
N SER A 814 1.07 -20.48 15.37
CA SER A 814 1.50 -19.32 14.63
C SER A 814 0.26 -18.72 13.99
N PHE A 815 0.16 -17.39 14.05
CA PHE A 815 -0.51 -16.75 12.95
C PHE A 815 0.39 -16.99 11.77
N ASP A 816 -0.03 -17.89 10.90
CA ASP A 816 0.49 -17.97 9.56
C ASP A 816 -0.35 -16.98 8.75
N PRO A 817 0.08 -15.72 8.66
CA PRO A 817 -0.73 -14.77 7.96
C PRO A 817 -0.68 -15.14 6.48
N VAL A 818 -1.77 -14.89 5.78
CA VAL A 818 -1.67 -14.58 4.33
C VAL A 818 -0.98 -13.19 4.14
N GLU A 819 -0.16 -12.76 5.11
CA GLU A 819 0.84 -11.67 5.09
C GLU A 819 2.23 -12.24 4.72
N LYS A 820 2.34 -13.51 4.33
CA LYS A 820 3.52 -14.13 3.65
C LYS A 820 4.13 -13.30 2.52
N ASP A 821 3.39 -12.31 2.03
CA ASP A 821 3.71 -11.48 0.86
C ASP A 821 4.00 -10.02 1.21
N ILE A 822 3.97 -9.64 2.49
CA ILE A 822 4.30 -8.28 2.90
C ILE A 822 5.81 -8.14 2.90
N ASN A 823 6.34 -7.70 1.77
CA ASN A 823 7.63 -7.07 1.77
C ASN A 823 7.57 -5.77 2.54
N ARG A 824 8.14 -5.83 3.75
CA ARG A 824 8.59 -4.71 4.56
C ARG A 824 7.44 -3.86 5.12
N LEU A 825 7.33 -3.82 6.45
CA LEU A 825 6.59 -2.76 7.13
C LEU A 825 7.08 -1.42 6.57
N ILE A 826 6.14 -0.55 6.19
CA ILE A 826 6.44 0.85 5.91
C ILE A 826 6.88 1.44 7.25
N ALA A 827 8.19 1.49 7.46
CA ALA A 827 8.79 1.62 8.78
C ALA A 827 8.88 3.08 9.24
N SER A 828 8.75 4.05 8.31
CA SER A 828 8.79 5.47 8.65
C SER A 828 7.91 6.35 7.76
N TRP A 829 7.56 7.52 8.28
CA TRP A 829 6.94 8.62 7.51
C TRP A 829 7.81 9.07 6.33
N GLU A 830 9.12 8.86 6.41
CA GLU A 830 10.04 9.19 5.33
C GLU A 830 9.92 8.21 4.16
N ASP A 831 9.64 6.92 4.41
CA ASP A 831 9.33 5.96 3.35
C ASP A 831 8.06 6.41 2.58
N ILE A 832 7.04 6.90 3.30
CA ILE A 832 5.81 7.45 2.72
C ILE A 832 6.09 8.72 1.89
N GLU A 833 6.88 9.64 2.44
CA GLU A 833 7.26 10.90 1.79
C GLU A 833 8.12 10.65 0.54
N LEU A 834 9.01 9.66 0.60
CA LEU A 834 9.84 9.25 -0.53
C LEU A 834 9.01 8.67 -1.67
N MET A 835 8.03 7.83 -1.34
CA MET A 835 7.11 7.23 -2.31
C MET A 835 6.27 8.28 -3.03
N LYS A 836 5.91 9.39 -2.37
CA LYS A 836 5.25 10.55 -3.01
C LYS A 836 6.16 11.29 -3.99
N ARG A 837 7.49 11.28 -3.77
CA ARG A 837 8.50 12.00 -4.57
C ARG A 837 9.11 11.15 -5.69
N ASN A 838 9.16 9.84 -5.52
CA ASN A 838 9.73 8.85 -6.44
C ASN A 838 8.75 8.50 -7.58
N VAL A 839 8.08 9.48 -8.11
CA VAL A 839 6.98 9.30 -9.07
C VAL A 839 7.54 9.64 -10.45
N VAL A 840 8.27 8.70 -11.06
CA VAL A 840 8.65 8.78 -12.48
C VAL A 840 7.41 8.49 -13.32
N LEU A 841 6.50 9.46 -13.35
CA LEU A 841 5.25 9.39 -14.09
C LEU A 841 5.26 10.41 -15.21
N SER A 842 6.24 10.26 -16.09
CA SER A 842 6.36 11.09 -17.27
C SER A 842 5.16 10.93 -18.24
N GLY A 843 4.36 9.87 -18.12
CA GLY A 843 3.23 9.57 -19.01
C GLY A 843 1.87 9.25 -18.37
N ILE A 844 1.66 9.46 -17.06
CA ILE A 844 0.34 9.27 -16.44
C ILE A 844 -0.41 10.61 -16.42
N GLU A 845 -1.59 10.63 -17.03
CA GLU A 845 -2.46 11.81 -17.06
C GLU A 845 -3.11 12.04 -15.69
N LYS A 846 -3.26 13.31 -15.33
CA LYS A 846 -4.05 13.69 -14.15
C LYS A 846 -5.52 13.49 -14.46
N GLU A 847 -6.25 12.90 -13.52
CA GLU A 847 -7.70 12.75 -13.62
C GLU A 847 -8.36 13.11 -12.30
N GLU A 848 -9.52 13.76 -12.39
CA GLU A 848 -10.30 14.15 -11.23
C GLU A 848 -10.90 12.93 -10.52
N ARG A 849 -10.77 12.91 -9.20
CA ARG A 849 -11.43 11.93 -8.33
C ARG A 849 -12.95 12.10 -8.45
N GLN A 850 -13.66 10.99 -8.60
CA GLN A 850 -15.13 11.04 -8.54
C GLN A 850 -15.54 11.30 -7.09
N GLU A 851 -16.21 12.43 -6.88
CA GLU A 851 -16.71 12.88 -5.58
C GLU A 851 -18.11 12.31 -5.33
N ILE A 852 -18.40 12.00 -4.06
CA ILE A 852 -19.71 11.49 -3.67
C ILE A 852 -20.73 12.64 -3.56
N SER A 853 -21.98 12.34 -3.87
CA SER A 853 -23.10 13.26 -3.64
C SER A 853 -23.72 13.02 -2.28
N TYR A 854 -24.38 14.03 -1.73
CA TYR A 854 -25.02 13.96 -0.42
C TYR A 854 -26.47 14.40 -0.52
N ILE A 855 -27.33 13.89 0.38
CA ILE A 855 -28.71 14.38 0.50
C ILE A 855 -28.72 15.87 0.93
N PRO A 856 -29.78 16.64 0.59
CA PRO A 856 -29.92 18.05 0.99
C PRO A 856 -29.89 18.24 2.51
N ILE A 857 -29.40 19.40 2.96
CA ILE A 857 -29.21 19.71 4.38
C ILE A 857 -30.52 19.63 5.17
N GLU A 858 -31.64 20.00 4.54
CA GLU A 858 -32.98 19.98 5.11
C GLU A 858 -33.42 18.55 5.49
N GLU A 859 -32.98 17.55 4.70
CA GLU A 859 -33.21 16.14 5.00
C GLU A 859 -32.20 15.60 6.02
N ARG A 860 -30.94 16.07 6.00
CA ARG A 860 -29.92 15.67 6.97
C ARG A 860 -30.33 16.02 8.40
N VAL A 861 -30.86 17.22 8.63
CA VAL A 861 -31.20 17.71 9.97
C VAL A 861 -32.53 17.20 10.51
N THR A 862 -33.38 16.59 9.68
CA THR A 862 -34.72 16.12 10.09
C THR A 862 -34.89 14.60 10.02
N THR A 863 -34.01 13.89 9.32
CA THR A 863 -34.13 12.45 9.10
C THR A 863 -32.85 11.69 9.47
N PHE A 864 -33.01 10.39 9.68
CA PHE A 864 -31.90 9.45 9.80
C PHE A 864 -31.62 8.72 8.48
N LYS A 865 -32.01 9.30 7.33
CA LYS A 865 -31.65 8.75 6.02
C LYS A 865 -30.13 8.76 5.85
N GLU A 866 -29.63 7.78 5.11
CA GLU A 866 -28.20 7.71 4.76
C GLU A 866 -27.78 9.00 4.04
N VAL A 867 -26.74 9.66 4.55
CA VAL A 867 -26.33 11.00 4.07
C VAL A 867 -25.64 10.93 2.70
N GLU A 868 -24.79 9.93 2.52
CA GLU A 868 -24.00 9.72 1.32
C GLU A 868 -24.79 8.95 0.25
N ILE A 869 -24.85 9.48 -0.97
CA ILE A 869 -25.50 8.86 -2.12
C ILE A 869 -24.50 7.95 -2.85
N LEU A 870 -24.88 6.70 -3.10
CA LEU A 870 -24.03 5.70 -3.76
C LEU A 870 -23.60 6.13 -5.18
N PHE A 871 -22.42 5.69 -5.62
CA PHE A 871 -22.03 5.79 -7.03
C PHE A 871 -22.93 4.93 -7.93
N ASP A 872 -23.22 5.43 -9.12
CA ASP A 872 -23.75 4.60 -10.20
C ASP A 872 -22.64 3.73 -10.84
N GLU A 873 -23.03 2.76 -11.66
CA GLU A 873 -22.10 1.81 -12.29
C GLU A 873 -21.05 2.51 -13.18
N GLU A 874 -21.43 3.57 -13.90
CA GLU A 874 -20.51 4.32 -14.78
C GLU A 874 -19.47 5.08 -13.99
N THR A 875 -19.89 5.79 -12.94
CA THR A 875 -19.04 6.55 -12.03
C THR A 875 -18.08 5.63 -11.29
N ALA A 876 -18.55 4.48 -10.82
CA ALA A 876 -17.71 3.49 -10.15
C ALA A 876 -16.65 2.89 -11.10
N ILE A 877 -17.01 2.54 -12.34
CA ILE A 877 -16.06 2.06 -13.36
C ILE A 877 -15.03 3.15 -13.67
N LYS A 878 -15.47 4.41 -13.84
CA LYS A 878 -14.58 5.54 -14.14
C LYS A 878 -13.59 5.79 -13.00
N GLU A 879 -14.05 5.80 -11.76
CA GLU A 879 -13.18 5.93 -10.59
C GLU A 879 -12.23 4.73 -10.43
N ALA A 880 -12.68 3.51 -10.72
CA ALA A 880 -11.83 2.33 -10.66
C ALA A 880 -10.72 2.34 -11.72
N LYS A 881 -11.00 2.86 -12.93
CA LYS A 881 -10.01 3.02 -14.03
C LYS A 881 -8.90 4.03 -13.71
N ARG A 882 -9.07 4.87 -12.69
CA ARG A 882 -8.00 5.71 -12.18
C ARG A 882 -6.90 4.89 -11.47
N CYS A 883 -7.14 3.63 -11.09
CA CYS A 883 -6.18 2.86 -10.33
C CYS A 883 -4.88 2.60 -11.13
N LEU A 884 -3.72 2.89 -10.52
CA LEU A 884 -2.41 2.67 -11.11
C LEU A 884 -1.97 1.19 -11.09
N SER A 885 -2.82 0.27 -10.60
CA SER A 885 -2.50 -1.16 -10.40
C SER A 885 -1.08 -1.39 -9.83
N CYS A 886 -0.65 -0.55 -8.89
CA CYS A 886 0.75 -0.40 -8.54
C CYS A 886 1.30 -1.69 -7.92
N ARG A 887 2.25 -2.33 -8.62
CA ARG A 887 2.94 -3.53 -8.14
C ARG A 887 4.30 -3.70 -8.79
N GLU A 888 5.29 -4.11 -8.01
CA GLU A 888 6.68 -4.21 -8.49
C GLU A 888 7.05 -5.59 -9.04
N CYS A 889 6.37 -6.66 -8.65
CA CYS A 889 6.57 -8.00 -9.21
C CYS A 889 5.27 -8.58 -9.76
N LEU A 890 5.27 -9.04 -11.01
CA LEU A 890 4.09 -9.67 -11.64
C LEU A 890 3.81 -11.09 -11.15
N GLY A 891 4.76 -11.72 -10.45
CA GLY A 891 4.69 -13.16 -10.19
C GLY A 891 4.75 -14.01 -11.47
N CYS A 892 5.27 -13.48 -12.57
CA CYS A 892 5.28 -14.18 -13.86
C CYS A 892 6.14 -15.46 -13.89
N GLY A 893 6.98 -15.69 -12.88
CA GLY A 893 7.81 -16.90 -12.75
C GLY A 893 8.98 -17.01 -13.71
N ILE A 894 9.20 -16.01 -14.57
CA ILE A 894 10.17 -16.11 -15.66
C ILE A 894 11.59 -16.07 -15.15
N CYS A 895 11.86 -15.21 -14.15
CA CYS A 895 13.16 -15.19 -13.51
C CYS A 895 13.55 -16.58 -13.00
N GLY A 896 12.61 -17.32 -12.37
CA GLY A 896 12.83 -18.69 -11.92
C GLY A 896 13.01 -19.68 -13.08
N ASN A 897 12.18 -19.61 -14.12
CA ASN A 897 12.26 -20.51 -15.26
C ASN A 897 13.56 -20.36 -16.08
N GLU A 898 14.05 -19.13 -16.22
CA GLU A 898 15.29 -18.83 -16.96
C GLU A 898 16.54 -18.96 -16.08
N CYS A 899 16.38 -19.18 -14.77
CA CYS A 899 17.49 -19.37 -13.86
C CYS A 899 18.10 -20.77 -14.02
N MET A 900 19.24 -20.85 -14.71
CA MET A 900 19.96 -22.11 -14.93
C MET A 900 20.40 -22.82 -13.64
N LYS A 901 20.52 -22.08 -12.52
CA LYS A 901 20.87 -22.61 -11.19
C LYS A 901 19.65 -22.94 -10.33
N SER A 902 18.45 -22.55 -10.77
CA SER A 902 17.19 -22.73 -10.02
C SER A 902 17.26 -22.20 -8.58
N VAL A 903 17.91 -21.04 -8.39
CA VAL A 903 18.16 -20.44 -7.06
C VAL A 903 17.09 -19.47 -6.60
N ILE A 904 16.07 -19.17 -7.41
CA ILE A 904 15.01 -18.25 -6.98
C ILE A 904 14.06 -18.99 -6.05
N ASP A 905 13.91 -18.44 -4.85
CA ASP A 905 13.01 -18.93 -3.82
C ASP A 905 11.92 -17.89 -3.59
N TYR A 906 10.74 -18.11 -4.18
CA TYR A 906 9.63 -17.16 -4.07
C TYR A 906 9.04 -17.11 -2.66
N ASP A 907 9.31 -18.14 -1.86
CA ASP A 907 8.72 -18.40 -0.57
C ASP A 907 9.71 -18.14 0.58
N GLU A 908 10.89 -17.57 0.30
CA GLU A 908 11.81 -17.13 1.36
C GLU A 908 11.15 -16.03 2.21
N GLU A 909 11.15 -16.26 3.53
CA GLU A 909 10.53 -15.40 4.53
C GLU A 909 11.56 -14.49 5.22
N GLU A 910 11.08 -13.39 5.80
CA GLU A 910 11.91 -12.58 6.68
C GLU A 910 12.27 -13.34 7.95
N LYS A 911 13.46 -13.06 8.48
CA LYS A 911 13.98 -13.70 9.69
C LYS A 911 14.27 -12.64 10.73
N GLU A 912 13.77 -12.85 11.94
CA GLU A 912 14.20 -12.07 13.11
C GLU A 912 15.51 -12.69 13.62
N ILE A 913 16.57 -11.89 13.69
CA ILE A 913 17.89 -12.31 14.17
C ILE A 913 18.24 -11.45 15.38
N GLU A 914 18.72 -12.10 16.43
CA GLU A 914 19.21 -11.44 17.64
C GLU A 914 20.73 -11.46 17.64
N ILE A 915 21.36 -10.28 17.79
CA ILE A 915 22.82 -10.13 17.85
C ILE A 915 23.19 -9.73 19.27
N LYS A 916 24.12 -10.46 19.89
CA LYS A 916 24.73 -10.05 21.16
C LYS A 916 25.85 -9.06 20.88
N ALA A 917 25.58 -7.78 21.11
CA ALA A 917 26.52 -6.72 20.79
C ALA A 917 27.44 -6.47 21.99
N LYS A 918 28.75 -6.70 21.80
CA LYS A 918 29.77 -6.29 22.79
C LYS A 918 29.88 -4.78 22.90
N ASP A 919 29.69 -4.13 21.76
CA ASP A 919 29.63 -2.68 21.62
C ASP A 919 28.78 -2.37 20.37
N ILE A 920 28.15 -1.21 20.34
CA ILE A 920 27.28 -0.77 19.25
C ILE A 920 27.84 0.54 18.71
N VAL A 921 28.33 0.49 17.48
CA VAL A 921 28.78 1.66 16.72
C VAL A 921 27.70 2.00 15.71
N ILE A 922 27.21 3.23 15.71
CA ILE A 922 26.25 3.66 14.70
C ILE A 922 26.97 4.57 13.73
N ASP A 923 27.04 4.17 12.46
CA ASP A 923 27.38 5.08 11.38
C ASP A 923 26.21 6.08 11.30
N PRO A 924 26.46 7.37 11.59
CA PRO A 924 25.38 8.31 11.89
C PRO A 924 24.41 8.49 10.71
N GLU A 925 24.79 8.10 9.50
CA GLU A 925 23.94 8.15 8.32
C GLU A 925 23.08 6.91 8.04
N ILE A 926 23.00 5.94 8.96
CA ILE A 926 22.03 4.86 8.76
C ILE A 926 20.58 5.37 8.78
N TYR A 927 20.36 6.54 9.36
CA TYR A 927 19.11 7.25 9.24
C TYR A 927 19.46 8.72 9.05
N PHE A 928 18.78 9.35 8.10
CA PHE A 928 18.80 10.79 7.91
C PHE A 928 20.05 11.40 7.24
N LYS A 929 19.91 12.64 6.78
CA LYS A 929 20.72 13.26 5.73
C LYS A 929 21.81 14.12 6.39
N ILE A 930 22.98 13.55 6.65
CA ILE A 930 24.07 14.22 7.37
C ILE A 930 25.05 14.89 6.41
N ASP A 931 24.96 16.22 6.28
CA ASP A 931 26.08 17.05 5.77
C ASP A 931 26.93 17.51 6.95
N GLU A 932 28.26 17.57 6.78
CA GLU A 932 29.29 17.83 7.80
C GLU A 932 29.24 19.25 8.42
N LYS A 933 28.19 20.02 8.14
CA LYS A 933 27.92 21.30 8.79
C LYS A 933 26.46 21.49 9.18
N SER A 934 25.59 20.48 9.16
CA SER A 934 24.17 20.69 9.45
C SER A 934 23.53 19.43 10.02
N PHE A 935 23.30 19.38 11.33
CA PHE A 935 22.30 18.45 11.86
C PHE A 935 20.93 19.06 11.57
N THR A 936 20.03 18.34 10.92
CA THR A 936 18.65 18.82 10.90
C THR A 936 18.04 18.61 12.29
N PRO A 937 17.20 19.54 12.77
CA PRO A 937 16.70 19.48 14.13
C PRO A 937 15.94 18.16 14.47
N PHE A 938 15.33 17.52 13.47
CA PHE A 938 14.59 16.25 13.57
C PHE A 938 15.48 15.03 13.84
N GLU A 939 16.69 15.03 13.29
CA GLU A 939 17.66 13.92 13.43
C GLU A 939 18.17 13.81 14.87
N VAL A 940 18.25 14.95 15.56
CA VAL A 940 18.64 14.98 16.97
C VAL A 940 17.52 14.42 17.84
N GLU A 941 16.24 14.64 17.53
CA GLU A 941 15.13 14.03 18.28
C GLU A 941 15.11 12.49 18.15
N ASP A 942 15.31 11.94 16.95
CA ASP A 942 15.32 10.49 16.75
C ASP A 942 16.53 9.81 17.41
N MET A 943 17.71 10.46 17.39
CA MET A 943 18.89 9.98 18.12
C MET A 943 18.74 10.08 19.66
N LEU A 944 17.98 11.07 20.15
CA LEU A 944 17.64 11.19 21.59
C LEU A 944 16.66 10.09 22.01
N ASP A 945 15.66 9.79 21.18
CA ASP A 945 14.61 8.81 21.46
C ASP A 945 15.10 7.37 21.38
N LEU A 946 16.13 7.13 20.56
CA LEU A 946 16.83 5.85 20.48
C LEU A 946 18.04 5.77 21.44
N GLY A 947 18.35 6.83 22.20
CA GLY A 947 19.43 6.84 23.20
C GLY A 947 20.87 6.82 22.64
N ILE A 948 21.06 7.22 21.38
CA ILE A 948 22.26 6.90 20.58
C ILE A 948 23.31 8.03 20.52
N LEU A 949 23.06 9.18 21.16
CA LEU A 949 24.02 10.28 21.09
C LEU A 949 25.29 9.94 21.87
N MET A 950 26.38 9.77 21.13
CA MET A 950 27.72 9.56 21.66
C MET A 950 28.64 10.69 21.20
N ASN A 951 29.59 11.07 22.04
CA ASN A 951 30.69 11.96 21.69
C ASN A 951 31.71 11.23 20.80
N MET A 952 32.75 11.93 20.35
CA MET A 952 33.79 11.36 19.47
C MET A 952 34.57 10.19 20.10
N GLU A 953 34.43 9.96 21.42
CA GLU A 953 35.01 8.83 22.15
C GLU A 953 34.00 7.71 22.44
N GLY A 954 32.81 7.73 21.84
CA GLY A 954 31.80 6.67 21.97
C GLY A 954 31.06 6.68 23.32
N ARG A 955 30.98 7.84 24.01
CA ARG A 955 30.33 7.96 25.32
C ARG A 955 29.18 8.96 25.26
N LYS A 956 28.13 8.75 26.05
CA LYS A 956 27.02 9.71 26.19
C LYS A 956 27.58 11.10 26.57
N PRO A 957 27.35 12.16 25.77
CA PRO A 957 27.88 13.49 26.04
C PRO A 957 27.24 14.06 27.30
N ARG A 958 28.05 14.69 28.16
CA ARG A 958 27.61 15.39 29.37
C ARG A 958 27.47 16.89 29.16
N LYS A 959 28.07 17.42 28.09
CA LYS A 959 28.03 18.85 27.72
C LYS A 959 27.85 19.04 26.22
N ILE A 960 26.89 19.86 25.80
CA ILE A 960 26.58 20.14 24.39
C ILE A 960 26.55 21.66 24.15
N ALA A 961 27.03 22.13 23.00
CA ALA A 961 26.86 23.52 22.58
C ALA A 961 26.22 23.63 21.19
N PHE A 962 25.46 24.71 20.99
CA PHE A 962 24.80 25.03 19.72
C PHE A 962 25.59 26.09 18.97
N LEU A 963 25.94 25.82 17.70
CA LEU A 963 26.82 26.68 16.90
C LEU A 963 26.10 27.90 16.29
N ASN A 964 24.84 27.77 15.87
CA ASN A 964 24.07 28.87 15.24
C ASN A 964 22.70 29.01 15.90
N GLY A 965 22.59 29.95 16.84
CA GLY A 965 21.43 30.17 17.71
C GLY A 965 20.29 30.96 17.07
N ASN A 966 19.63 30.43 16.04
CA ASN A 966 18.32 30.96 15.66
C ASN A 966 17.27 30.55 16.70
N GLU A 967 16.55 31.52 17.27
CA GLU A 967 15.47 31.27 18.22
C GLU A 967 14.21 30.80 17.50
N SER A 968 14.15 29.52 17.16
CA SER A 968 12.90 28.85 16.78
C SER A 968 12.32 28.13 17.99
N LYS A 969 10.98 28.08 18.10
CA LYS A 969 10.27 27.30 19.13
C LYS A 969 10.71 25.83 19.18
N TYR A 970 11.20 25.30 18.06
CA TYR A 970 11.70 23.94 17.98
C TYR A 970 13.06 23.78 18.67
N ILE A 971 14.00 24.70 18.44
CA ILE A 971 15.34 24.65 19.07
C ILE A 971 15.24 24.80 20.58
N GLU A 972 14.29 25.61 21.06
CA GLU A 972 14.00 25.75 22.49
C GLU A 972 13.49 24.44 23.11
N LYS A 973 12.64 23.69 22.40
CA LYS A 973 12.16 22.36 22.80
C LYS A 973 13.28 21.33 22.83
N LEU A 974 14.16 21.34 21.82
CA LEU A 974 15.32 20.45 21.74
C LEU A 974 16.30 20.68 22.89
N ARG A 975 16.58 21.96 23.21
CA ARG A 975 17.43 22.34 24.35
C ARG A 975 16.88 21.79 25.67
N LYS A 976 15.59 21.99 25.92
CA LYS A 976 14.92 21.50 27.12
C LYS A 976 15.00 19.97 27.26
N ARG A 977 14.80 19.23 26.17
CA ARG A 977 14.88 17.76 26.15
C ARG A 977 16.29 17.24 26.44
N ILE A 978 17.32 17.90 25.92
CA ILE A 978 18.73 17.59 26.22
C ILE A 978 19.03 17.82 27.71
N GLU A 979 18.53 18.90 28.29
CA GLU A 979 18.70 19.20 29.72
C GLU A 979 17.97 18.18 30.60
N GLU A 980 16.76 17.76 30.23
CA GLU A 980 15.99 16.71 30.91
C GLU A 980 16.73 15.34 30.94
N MET A 981 17.61 15.09 29.96
CA MET A 981 18.44 13.89 29.90
C MET A 981 19.72 13.96 30.74
N GLY A 982 19.90 15.03 31.53
CA GLY A 982 21.05 15.24 32.41
C GLY A 982 22.29 15.78 31.69
N VAL A 983 22.14 16.28 30.46
CA VAL A 983 23.23 16.83 29.65
C VAL A 983 23.21 18.35 29.76
N LYS A 984 24.33 18.98 30.11
CA LYS A 984 24.40 20.43 30.29
C LYS A 984 24.60 21.14 28.96
N ILE A 985 23.83 22.19 28.71
CA ILE A 985 24.09 23.09 27.59
C ILE A 985 25.18 24.08 28.01
N THR A 986 26.25 24.17 27.24
CA THR A 986 27.41 25.04 27.51
C THR A 986 27.76 25.90 26.29
N GLY A 987 28.74 26.79 26.44
CA GLY A 987 29.35 27.46 25.30
C GLY A 987 30.24 26.50 24.50
N GLU A 988 30.54 26.86 23.25
CA GLU A 988 31.30 26.03 22.29
C GLU A 988 32.63 25.49 22.84
N LYS A 989 33.35 26.31 23.61
CA LYS A 989 34.68 25.96 24.15
C LYS A 989 34.65 24.87 25.22
N ASP A 990 33.50 24.64 25.84
CA ASP A 990 33.34 23.74 26.99
C ASP A 990 32.48 22.51 26.67
N ALA A 991 32.04 22.37 25.41
CA ALA A 991 31.17 21.30 24.96
C ALA A 991 31.93 20.06 24.52
N GLU A 992 31.38 18.89 24.86
CA GLU A 992 31.87 17.58 24.41
C GLU A 992 31.31 17.22 23.02
N MET A 993 30.23 17.90 22.59
CA MET A 993 29.62 17.76 21.27
C MET A 993 29.01 19.10 20.80
N LEU A 994 29.18 19.42 19.52
CA LEU A 994 28.66 20.63 18.89
C LEU A 994 27.50 20.31 17.95
N ILE A 995 26.40 21.07 18.03
CA ILE A 995 25.22 20.92 17.17
C ILE A 995 25.07 22.17 16.31
N ASN A 996 25.08 22.01 14.97
CA ASN A 996 24.79 23.10 14.05
C ASN A 996 23.33 23.05 13.56
N CYS A 997 22.60 24.16 13.67
CA CYS A 997 21.17 24.25 13.37
C CYS A 997 20.84 25.14 12.14
N ASP A 998 21.80 25.35 11.24
CA ASP A 998 21.59 26.17 10.04
C ASP A 998 20.91 25.38 8.91
N PHE A 999 19.78 25.89 8.41
CA PHE A 999 19.04 25.26 7.30
C PHE A 999 19.37 25.95 5.97
N VAL A 1000 20.30 25.39 5.19
CA VAL A 1000 20.65 25.90 3.85
C VAL A 1000 20.53 24.79 2.80
N GLU A 1001 19.77 25.05 1.73
CA GLU A 1001 19.66 24.15 0.57
C GLU A 1001 21.06 23.70 0.07
N HIS A 1002 21.32 22.39 0.15
CA HIS A 1002 22.58 21.72 -0.19
C HIS A 1002 23.04 21.96 -1.65
N GLU A 1003 24.35 22.03 -1.88
CA GLU A 1003 24.97 22.41 -3.16
C GLU A 1003 24.66 21.44 -4.32
N TYR A 1004 24.50 20.15 -4.02
CA TYR A 1004 24.02 19.13 -4.98
C TYR A 1004 22.61 19.45 -5.53
N TYR A 1005 21.69 19.90 -4.67
CA TYR A 1005 20.36 20.35 -5.08
C TYR A 1005 20.40 21.67 -5.84
N LYS A 1006 21.33 22.56 -5.49
CA LYS A 1006 21.61 23.78 -6.26
C LYS A 1006 22.19 23.46 -7.64
N ARG A 1007 23.08 22.46 -7.77
CA ARG A 1007 23.59 21.96 -9.06
C ARG A 1007 22.48 21.35 -9.91
N ILE A 1008 21.60 20.52 -9.34
CA ILE A 1008 20.43 19.97 -10.06
C ILE A 1008 19.43 21.06 -10.45
N LYS A 1009 19.09 22.01 -9.56
CA LYS A 1009 18.26 23.19 -9.90
C LYS A 1009 18.89 24.02 -11.01
N LYS A 1010 20.22 24.18 -11.01
CA LYS A 1010 20.99 24.91 -12.02
C LYS A 1010 21.01 24.17 -13.37
N ILE A 1011 21.08 22.84 -13.36
CA ILE A 1011 20.93 21.96 -14.55
C ILE A 1011 19.52 22.11 -15.16
N CYS A 1012 18.49 22.25 -14.31
CA CYS A 1012 17.11 22.13 -14.78
C CYS A 1012 16.43 23.47 -15.14
N LYS A 1013 16.87 24.64 -14.65
CA LYS A 1013 16.06 25.89 -14.66
C LYS A 1013 14.59 25.67 -14.20
N ILE A 1014 14.32 24.60 -13.45
CA ILE A 1014 12.98 24.27 -12.94
C ILE A 1014 12.78 25.07 -11.67
N ARG A 1015 11.66 25.80 -11.61
CA ARG A 1015 11.20 26.55 -10.44
C ARG A 1015 10.82 25.62 -9.31
#